data_AF-A0A926HSH1-F1
#
_entry.id   AF-A0A926HSH1-F1
#
_cell.length_a   1.000
_cell.length_b   1.000
_cell.length_c   1.000
_cell.angle_alpha   90.00
_cell.angle_beta   90.00
_cell.angle_gamma   90.00
#
_symmetry.space_group_name_H-M   'P 1'
#
loop_
_entity.id
_entity.type
_entity.pdbx_description
1 polymer ?
#
loop_
_entity_poly.entity_id
_entity_poly.type
_entity_poly.pdbx_seq_one_letter_code
_entity_poly.pdbx_strand_id
1 'polypeptide(L)'
;MKQGMRKHRFWTKLAAFILAAAMVLGALPMGALAEAAPEPAETVQIEETAAPEAEPSAAPEQSPEAEPAEEGEASGPVQTPPAEEPAEATPAEAPAASPSPSPSAAAAPQTARKAAARTGSGQGSVRVIVRNDTLKSGAWTGTILDTTVPVTDDLTMMTAVLRALAADGFSWAGYGTSPGNDMSITYIESIARDGKLLGPSDDVPYGGWMCSLNDWFTSEGADQYTIANGRLAAGDVIRMEYSCNMGADIGSVWGDSDTSLASLKIAGVELSPAFSGAETAYTLVLEPGETAVTITYRATNRNFQARAYKNSYAPTAESWIKSGQTVSLSSGDVLYVGVGNSAWPSMNTGASETRYTLAVKSSAESLNERILALPAPEAATLKDKDEIQTCQALYESLSAQEQAQIVQYDKVEALLERLAELERIEAVRAQIEALPAPEDLTAADEAQVTAAKQAFDALGTLQGEISGALQEKLEEAVQRMAGLIGPEFTEIYQATGAYLYRTVTNPVIASAGGEWAVIGLARSGYPVSEEYFARYIANVCQEVAEKEGVLDSRKYTEYSRVVLGLTAVGYDVTDVAGYNLLEPLADYDQVIWQGINGPVYALLALDSREYEIPAAPEGKTQTTREKLIDYILEKEIASGGWALFGSSADPDITAMAIQALAAYYGTDSRVTAAVDRAVARLSAMQKEDGGFASWGSVNSESCAQVVVALTALGIDPAADARFIKNGNSVMDALLSFAVAGGGFRHVEGGGVNGMATEQGYCALAAYDRLRSGRTFLYDMTDVIPLNAYESVEQLIAGIGEVGVGSGSGIAAARAAFDALPAAQQAKVKNADVLAAAEARLAGLLQEISETIQKIGAIGQVTLESGSAIRAARAAYDALTAEQQALVENYGTLTAAEAAFAALNEKNETSGLGDAETDETETNVSAGGETKTLGDGETEITIGDVTYRVSEDTAAAMRRIDGLRADGSDALEDVLAAYRLYAALSDAEKAQVVNYSRLDGILEGIGAENHKDGKTGLSAEGLPWYIQMTVRRAAAGEDAYDALLESMGSNTLLMALEVAFTDIRTGEPAELTGTATLRLPAPDAEGYAGLWIARMLADGRMESMECREENGELVFAVSAAAVYGIVGGAAEAEAVLEENGAVPADGAMQATGAPAPAASLLWLWILLGCLGVGVLVLVILAKNGKLKKRD
;
A
#
# COMPACT_ATOMS: atom_id res chain seq x y z
N MET A 1 18.90 36.42 19.25
CA MET A 1 17.59 36.99 18.80
C MET A 1 16.92 36.29 17.62
N LYS A 2 17.58 35.54 16.71
CA LYS A 2 16.86 34.79 15.65
C LYS A 2 16.21 33.45 16.10
N GLN A 3 16.62 32.90 17.24
CA GLN A 3 16.06 31.65 17.79
C GLN A 3 14.65 31.81 18.41
N GLY A 4 14.28 33.01 18.87
CA GLY A 4 12.99 33.27 19.54
C GLY A 4 11.78 33.39 18.61
N MET A 5 11.98 33.60 17.30
CA MET A 5 10.86 33.75 16.35
C MET A 5 10.34 32.44 15.76
N ARG A 6 11.06 31.31 15.89
CA ARG A 6 10.58 30.00 15.40
C ARG A 6 9.54 29.37 16.34
N LYS A 7 9.74 29.41 17.66
CA LYS A 7 8.75 28.91 18.65
C LYS A 7 7.37 29.57 18.46
N HIS A 8 7.31 30.86 18.10
CA HIS A 8 6.04 31.56 17.91
C HIS A 8 5.22 31.04 16.70
N ARG A 9 5.86 30.51 15.65
CA ARG A 9 5.15 29.94 14.49
C ARG A 9 4.50 28.59 14.77
N PHE A 10 5.05 27.79 15.68
CA PHE A 10 4.48 26.51 16.09
C PHE A 10 3.15 26.71 16.82
N TRP A 11 3.15 27.51 17.88
CA TRP A 11 1.95 27.83 18.66
C TRP A 11 0.86 28.56 17.84
N THR A 12 1.23 29.39 16.86
CA THR A 12 0.25 30.03 15.97
C THR A 12 -0.34 29.07 14.91
N LYS A 13 0.39 28.02 14.49
CA LYS A 13 -0.18 26.94 13.66
C LYS A 13 -1.09 26.03 14.48
N LEU A 14 -0.68 25.65 15.69
CA LEU A 14 -1.50 24.83 16.61
C LEU A 14 -2.83 25.51 16.95
N ALA A 15 -2.81 26.82 17.23
CA ALA A 15 -4.04 27.59 17.48
C ALA A 15 -4.95 27.71 16.24
N ALA A 16 -4.40 27.70 15.03
CA ALA A 16 -5.18 27.68 13.79
C ALA A 16 -5.80 26.30 13.51
N PHE A 17 -5.08 25.22 13.85
CA PHE A 17 -5.55 23.84 13.75
C PHE A 17 -6.71 23.55 14.71
N ILE A 18 -6.60 23.97 15.97
CA ILE A 18 -7.68 23.90 16.97
C ILE A 18 -8.92 24.69 16.52
N LEU A 19 -8.75 25.85 15.86
CA LEU A 19 -9.88 26.60 15.31
C LEU A 19 -10.55 25.94 14.11
N ALA A 20 -9.78 25.21 13.27
CA ALA A 20 -10.30 24.50 12.12
C ALA A 20 -11.10 23.25 12.53
N ALA A 21 -10.58 22.44 13.47
CA ALA A 21 -11.28 21.30 14.03
C ALA A 21 -12.63 21.69 14.65
N ALA A 22 -12.69 22.84 15.33
CA ALA A 22 -13.92 23.39 15.90
C ALA A 22 -14.96 23.87 14.86
N MET A 23 -14.59 24.05 13.59
CA MET A 23 -15.52 24.46 12.51
C MET A 23 -16.08 23.30 11.69
N VAL A 24 -15.38 22.16 11.62
CA VAL A 24 -15.82 20.98 10.83
C VAL A 24 -16.95 20.21 11.52
N LEU A 25 -16.98 20.18 12.85
CA LEU A 25 -18.04 19.55 13.67
C LEU A 25 -19.45 20.20 13.55
N GLY A 26 -19.62 21.22 12.69
CA GLY A 26 -20.82 22.05 12.62
C GLY A 26 -21.85 21.74 11.53
N ALA A 27 -21.58 20.84 10.57
CA ALA A 27 -22.44 20.72 9.38
C ALA A 27 -22.46 19.35 8.66
N LEU A 28 -23.33 18.44 9.09
CA LEU A 28 -24.00 17.46 8.20
C LEU A 28 -25.47 17.23 8.67
N PRO A 29 -26.41 16.90 7.76
CA PRO A 29 -27.84 16.88 8.07
C PRO A 29 -28.37 15.50 8.50
N MET A 30 -29.25 15.46 9.50
CA MET A 30 -30.01 14.25 9.86
C MET A 30 -31.24 14.07 8.95
N GLY A 31 -31.47 12.84 8.49
CA GLY A 31 -32.72 12.46 7.81
C GLY A 31 -32.95 10.93 7.76
N ALA A 32 -34.11 10.52 8.28
CA ALA A 32 -34.77 9.21 8.16
C ALA A 32 -34.35 8.04 9.11
N LEU A 33 -35.29 7.67 10.00
CA LEU A 33 -35.34 6.38 10.69
C LEU A 33 -36.82 6.01 10.97
N ALA A 34 -37.30 4.91 10.36
CA ALA A 34 -38.61 4.21 10.47
C ALA A 34 -38.70 3.20 9.30
N GLU A 35 -39.46 2.09 9.25
CA GLU A 35 -40.23 1.21 10.18
C GLU A 35 -40.53 -0.08 9.35
N ALA A 36 -40.70 -1.31 9.85
CA ALA A 36 -40.54 -1.95 11.17
C ALA A 36 -40.51 -3.50 10.98
N ALA A 37 -40.10 -4.28 11.99
CA ALA A 37 -40.19 -5.76 11.98
C ALA A 37 -41.58 -6.26 12.44
N PRO A 38 -41.97 -7.51 12.11
CA PRO A 38 -42.02 -8.52 13.19
C PRO A 38 -41.75 -10.00 12.81
N GLU A 39 -40.93 -10.65 13.63
CA GLU A 39 -41.07 -11.99 14.29
C GLU A 39 -41.41 -13.32 13.52
N PRO A 40 -41.02 -14.50 14.06
CA PRO A 40 -40.73 -15.72 13.27
C PRO A 40 -41.60 -16.96 13.59
N ALA A 41 -41.42 -18.06 12.85
CA ALA A 41 -41.86 -19.40 13.27
C ALA A 41 -41.13 -20.59 12.59
N GLU A 42 -40.95 -21.64 13.40
CA GLU A 42 -40.84 -23.10 13.09
C GLU A 42 -39.56 -23.75 12.52
N THR A 43 -39.00 -24.62 13.37
CA THR A 43 -38.07 -25.72 13.11
C THR A 43 -38.79 -27.03 12.77
N VAL A 44 -38.24 -27.85 11.85
CA VAL A 44 -38.58 -29.28 11.70
C VAL A 44 -37.32 -30.07 11.33
N GLN A 45 -37.07 -31.19 12.03
CA GLN A 45 -36.03 -32.19 11.73
C GLN A 45 -36.48 -33.15 10.60
N ILE A 46 -35.61 -34.06 10.11
CA ILE A 46 -35.86 -35.53 10.05
C ILE A 46 -34.81 -36.29 9.18
N GLU A 47 -34.19 -37.28 9.84
CA GLU A 47 -33.69 -38.61 9.40
C GLU A 47 -32.70 -38.84 8.23
N GLU A 48 -31.59 -39.46 8.65
CA GLU A 48 -30.72 -40.43 7.98
C GLU A 48 -31.46 -41.71 7.50
N THR A 49 -31.11 -42.26 6.33
CA THR A 49 -31.25 -43.70 6.01
C THR A 49 -30.19 -44.15 4.98
N ALA A 50 -29.81 -45.45 4.99
CA ALA A 50 -28.61 -45.97 4.32
C ALA A 50 -28.85 -47.07 3.28
N ALA A 51 -27.87 -47.22 2.36
CA ALA A 51 -27.49 -48.47 1.63
C ALA A 51 -28.51 -49.10 0.65
N PRO A 52 -28.13 -50.01 -0.30
CA PRO A 52 -26.89 -50.81 -0.37
C PRO A 52 -26.22 -50.98 -1.76
N GLU A 53 -25.16 -51.82 -1.76
CA GLU A 53 -24.26 -52.23 -2.86
C GLU A 53 -24.91 -53.07 -3.99
N ALA A 54 -24.28 -53.09 -5.18
CA ALA A 54 -24.18 -54.30 -6.04
C ALA A 54 -23.16 -54.14 -7.22
N GLU A 55 -22.01 -54.81 -7.12
CA GLU A 55 -21.24 -55.35 -8.25
C GLU A 55 -21.74 -56.80 -8.59
N PRO A 56 -21.23 -57.62 -9.56
CA PRO A 56 -19.93 -57.59 -10.27
C PRO A 56 -19.93 -58.01 -11.77
N SER A 57 -18.71 -58.14 -12.38
CA SER A 57 -18.28 -59.09 -13.45
C SER A 57 -17.55 -58.42 -14.64
N ALA A 58 -16.51 -58.96 -15.30
CA ALA A 58 -15.28 -59.72 -14.94
C ALA A 58 -14.61 -60.26 -16.24
N ALA A 59 -13.41 -59.75 -16.59
CA ALA A 59 -12.31 -60.48 -17.29
C ALA A 59 -12.49 -60.95 -18.77
N PRO A 60 -11.43 -61.47 -19.46
CA PRO A 60 -10.08 -60.90 -19.69
C PRO A 60 -9.53 -61.13 -21.14
N GLU A 61 -8.32 -60.61 -21.46
CA GLU A 61 -7.21 -61.25 -22.25
C GLU A 61 -6.12 -60.20 -22.58
N GLN A 62 -4.89 -60.26 -22.04
CA GLN A 62 -3.68 -61.06 -22.41
C GLN A 62 -2.64 -60.31 -23.28
N SER A 63 -1.42 -60.19 -22.73
CA SER A 63 -0.15 -59.68 -23.31
C SER A 63 0.52 -60.71 -24.27
N PRO A 64 1.77 -60.60 -24.82
CA PRO A 64 2.97 -59.88 -24.33
C PRO A 64 3.96 -59.23 -25.36
N GLU A 65 4.97 -58.52 -24.79
CA GLU A 65 6.41 -58.39 -25.14
C GLU A 65 6.95 -58.39 -26.60
N ALA A 66 7.86 -57.43 -26.92
CA ALA A 66 9.33 -57.68 -27.08
C ALA A 66 10.14 -56.49 -27.67
N GLU A 67 11.31 -56.19 -27.08
CA GLU A 67 12.49 -55.53 -27.72
C GLU A 67 13.47 -56.62 -28.28
N PRO A 68 14.72 -56.39 -28.80
CA PRO A 68 15.55 -55.18 -28.93
C PRO A 68 16.46 -55.02 -30.21
N ALA A 69 17.32 -53.98 -30.20
CA ALA A 69 18.73 -53.91 -30.66
C ALA A 69 19.18 -53.52 -32.11
N GLU A 70 19.89 -52.38 -32.19
CA GLU A 70 21.30 -52.14 -32.65
C GLU A 70 21.80 -51.80 -34.10
N GLU A 71 22.83 -50.93 -34.09
CA GLU A 71 24.01 -50.70 -34.98
C GLU A 71 23.99 -49.91 -36.33
N GLY A 72 25.02 -49.04 -36.55
CA GLY A 72 25.60 -48.83 -37.92
C GLY A 72 26.18 -47.46 -38.44
N GLU A 73 27.18 -46.84 -37.78
CA GLU A 73 28.30 -45.98 -38.29
C GLU A 73 28.24 -44.97 -39.51
N ALA A 74 28.71 -43.72 -39.23
CA ALA A 74 29.80 -42.90 -39.85
C ALA A 74 29.76 -42.38 -41.33
N SER A 75 30.25 -41.19 -41.76
CA SER A 75 31.39 -40.30 -41.37
C SER A 75 31.36 -38.89 -42.09
N GLY A 76 32.17 -37.88 -41.69
CA GLY A 76 32.26 -36.49 -42.27
C GLY A 76 33.39 -36.27 -43.32
N PRO A 77 34.11 -35.11 -43.44
CA PRO A 77 33.95 -33.72 -42.90
C PRO A 77 34.45 -32.53 -43.86
N VAL A 78 34.66 -31.29 -43.34
CA VAL A 78 35.64 -30.19 -43.76
C VAL A 78 35.27 -28.95 -44.67
N GLN A 79 35.33 -27.74 -44.04
CA GLN A 79 35.93 -26.38 -44.31
C GLN A 79 36.13 -25.64 -45.70
N THR A 80 35.67 -24.35 -45.74
CA THR A 80 36.29 -23.03 -46.19
C THR A 80 36.89 -22.80 -47.64
N PRO A 81 37.51 -21.63 -48.01
CA PRO A 81 37.00 -20.24 -48.28
C PRO A 81 37.28 -19.68 -49.75
N PRO A 82 37.91 -18.50 -50.06
CA PRO A 82 37.41 -17.09 -50.18
C PRO A 82 37.51 -16.39 -51.60
N ALA A 83 37.48 -15.03 -51.63
CA ALA A 83 37.25 -14.03 -52.71
C ALA A 83 38.43 -13.58 -53.64
N GLU A 84 38.15 -12.76 -54.69
CA GLU A 84 38.96 -11.59 -55.17
C GLU A 84 38.28 -10.70 -56.28
N GLU A 85 38.91 -9.54 -56.62
CA GLU A 85 38.45 -8.34 -57.40
C GLU A 85 39.26 -8.18 -58.76
N PRO A 86 39.45 -7.03 -59.51
CA PRO A 86 38.70 -5.77 -59.81
C PRO A 86 38.75 -5.25 -61.31
N ALA A 87 38.32 -3.98 -61.57
CA ALA A 87 38.77 -3.00 -62.62
C ALA A 87 38.26 -3.11 -64.11
N GLU A 88 38.20 -2.08 -65.00
CA GLU A 88 38.48 -0.61 -64.97
C GLU A 88 37.90 0.20 -66.20
N ALA A 89 37.92 1.55 -66.12
CA ALA A 89 38.11 2.58 -67.20
C ALA A 89 36.96 3.21 -68.06
N THR A 90 37.21 4.49 -68.45
CA THR A 90 36.36 5.56 -69.09
C THR A 90 36.97 6.00 -70.47
N PRO A 91 36.87 7.23 -71.08
CA PRO A 91 36.00 8.45 -70.96
C PRO A 91 35.60 9.16 -72.32
N ALA A 92 35.03 10.40 -72.23
CA ALA A 92 35.08 11.55 -73.19
C ALA A 92 34.16 11.55 -74.46
N GLU A 93 33.72 12.68 -75.08
CA GLU A 93 33.95 14.15 -74.89
C GLU A 93 32.78 15.04 -75.45
N ALA A 94 32.79 16.37 -75.23
CA ALA A 94 31.71 17.36 -75.52
C ALA A 94 31.92 18.16 -76.87
N PRO A 95 31.29 19.34 -77.25
CA PRO A 95 30.94 20.54 -76.43
C PRO A 95 29.74 21.49 -76.84
N ALA A 96 29.52 22.54 -76.02
CA ALA A 96 28.93 23.90 -76.25
C ALA A 96 27.40 24.05 -76.59
N ALA A 97 26.50 24.63 -75.74
CA ALA A 97 26.37 26.01 -75.17
C ALA A 97 25.65 27.03 -76.13
N SER A 98 24.81 28.03 -75.76
CA SER A 98 24.29 28.66 -74.51
C SER A 98 23.12 29.66 -74.89
N PRO A 99 22.46 30.53 -74.06
CA PRO A 99 22.53 30.80 -72.60
C PRO A 99 21.20 30.96 -71.78
N SER A 100 21.25 30.63 -70.48
CA SER A 100 20.82 31.29 -69.20
C SER A 100 19.82 32.49 -69.12
N PRO A 101 19.17 32.79 -67.95
CA PRO A 101 19.58 32.45 -66.56
C PRO A 101 18.53 31.88 -65.57
N SER A 102 19.01 31.55 -64.35
CA SER A 102 18.35 30.90 -63.20
C SER A 102 18.34 31.86 -61.96
N PRO A 103 17.78 31.56 -60.75
CA PRO A 103 18.28 30.47 -59.86
C PRO A 103 17.30 29.75 -58.88
N SER A 104 17.58 28.46 -58.63
CA SER A 104 17.68 27.76 -57.32
C SER A 104 16.55 27.76 -56.26
N ALA A 105 16.05 26.56 -55.93
CA ALA A 105 16.16 25.99 -54.57
C ALA A 105 16.03 24.44 -54.52
N ALA A 106 17.05 23.79 -53.94
CA ALA A 106 17.13 22.47 -53.28
C ALA A 106 16.24 21.27 -53.69
N ALA A 107 16.90 20.12 -53.93
CA ALA A 107 16.28 18.80 -54.08
C ALA A 107 16.21 18.03 -52.75
N ALA A 108 15.29 17.06 -52.66
CA ALA A 108 15.28 15.97 -51.69
C ALA A 108 15.31 14.61 -52.44
N PRO A 109 15.90 13.53 -51.87
CA PRO A 109 16.32 12.37 -52.66
C PRO A 109 15.20 11.37 -52.96
N GLN A 110 15.04 11.03 -54.24
CA GLN A 110 14.33 9.81 -54.65
C GLN A 110 15.16 8.57 -54.26
N THR A 111 14.93 8.05 -53.05
CA THR A 111 15.42 6.72 -52.68
C THR A 111 14.46 5.67 -53.22
N ALA A 112 14.89 4.97 -54.26
CA ALA A 112 14.17 3.82 -54.79
C ALA A 112 14.14 2.68 -53.75
N ARG A 113 13.07 2.60 -52.95
CA ARG A 113 12.77 1.39 -52.17
C ARG A 113 12.00 0.43 -53.05
N LYS A 114 12.48 -0.82 -53.11
CA LYS A 114 11.80 -1.93 -53.78
C LYS A 114 10.33 -1.97 -53.36
N ALA A 115 9.42 -1.83 -54.32
CA ALA A 115 8.09 -2.39 -54.16
C ALA A 115 8.26 -3.90 -53.95
N ALA A 116 7.88 -4.41 -52.78
CA ALA A 116 7.74 -5.84 -52.59
C ALA A 116 6.65 -6.30 -53.55
N ALA A 117 6.99 -7.21 -54.47
CA ALA A 117 6.03 -7.76 -55.41
C ALA A 117 4.96 -8.54 -54.63
N ARG A 118 3.81 -7.91 -54.40
CA ARG A 118 2.60 -8.61 -53.98
C ARG A 118 2.09 -9.41 -55.17
N THR A 119 2.60 -10.63 -55.32
CA THR A 119 1.98 -11.66 -56.16
C THR A 119 0.65 -12.06 -55.52
N GLY A 120 -0.38 -11.25 -55.74
CA GLY A 120 -1.74 -11.47 -55.29
C GLY A 120 -2.70 -11.18 -56.43
N SER A 121 -3.31 -12.22 -57.00
CA SER A 121 -4.32 -12.11 -58.05
C SER A 121 -5.46 -11.19 -57.62
N GLY A 122 -5.88 -10.28 -58.51
CA GLY A 122 -6.76 -9.15 -58.23
C GLY A 122 -7.94 -9.42 -57.29
N GLN A 123 -7.87 -8.83 -56.09
CA GLN A 123 -9.01 -8.62 -55.21
C GLN A 123 -9.12 -7.12 -54.92
N GLY A 124 -9.81 -6.41 -55.82
CA GLY A 124 -10.03 -4.98 -55.71
C GLY A 124 -10.53 -4.36 -57.02
N SER A 125 -11.24 -3.25 -56.90
CA SER A 125 -11.66 -2.44 -58.06
C SER A 125 -11.55 -0.95 -57.73
N VAL A 126 -11.41 -0.13 -58.77
CA VAL A 126 -11.60 1.32 -58.70
C VAL A 126 -13.02 1.66 -59.15
N ARG A 127 -13.63 2.70 -58.58
CA ARG A 127 -14.94 3.20 -59.04
C ARG A 127 -14.73 4.30 -60.06
N VAL A 128 -15.28 4.15 -61.26
CA VAL A 128 -15.21 5.13 -62.33
C VAL A 128 -16.57 5.78 -62.51
N ILE A 129 -16.60 7.12 -62.46
CA ILE A 129 -17.80 7.93 -62.61
C ILE A 129 -17.57 8.93 -63.74
N VAL A 130 -18.36 8.87 -64.80
CA VAL A 130 -18.35 9.84 -65.91
C VAL A 130 -19.62 10.67 -65.81
N ARG A 131 -19.53 11.99 -65.81
CA ARG A 131 -20.67 12.89 -65.59
C ARG A 131 -20.56 14.25 -66.28
N ASN A 132 -21.72 14.83 -66.62
CA ASN A 132 -21.84 16.18 -67.15
C ASN A 132 -22.97 16.93 -66.42
N ASP A 133 -22.63 17.71 -65.42
CA ASP A 133 -23.59 18.57 -64.70
C ASP A 133 -23.56 20.02 -65.20
N THR A 134 -22.60 20.39 -66.04
CA THR A 134 -22.35 21.77 -66.47
C THR A 134 -23.10 22.09 -67.76
N LEU A 135 -22.88 21.33 -68.83
CA LEU A 135 -23.48 21.56 -70.14
C LEU A 135 -24.89 20.97 -70.18
N LYS A 136 -25.89 21.74 -69.74
CA LYS A 136 -27.31 21.31 -69.70
C LYS A 136 -27.91 20.99 -71.08
N SER A 137 -27.32 21.50 -72.16
CA SER A 137 -27.68 21.20 -73.56
C SER A 137 -26.91 20.03 -74.17
N GLY A 138 -25.98 19.42 -73.41
CA GLY A 138 -25.10 18.36 -73.90
C GLY A 138 -25.84 17.06 -74.22
N ALA A 139 -25.19 16.19 -75.00
CA ALA A 139 -25.77 14.92 -75.46
C ALA A 139 -26.25 13.98 -74.32
N TRP A 140 -25.64 14.11 -73.14
CA TRP A 140 -26.03 13.50 -71.87
C TRP A 140 -25.81 14.48 -70.73
N THR A 141 -26.59 14.39 -69.65
CA THR A 141 -26.51 15.25 -68.47
C THR A 141 -26.66 14.45 -67.17
N GLY A 142 -26.02 14.89 -66.09
CA GLY A 142 -25.92 14.16 -64.82
C GLY A 142 -24.88 13.04 -64.90
N THR A 143 -25.05 11.99 -64.11
CA THR A 143 -24.23 10.77 -64.19
C THR A 143 -24.48 10.04 -65.51
N ILE A 144 -23.44 9.87 -66.31
CA ILE A 144 -23.44 9.19 -67.60
C ILE A 144 -23.03 7.72 -67.42
N LEU A 145 -22.04 7.49 -66.54
CA LEU A 145 -21.55 6.17 -66.15
C LEU A 145 -21.16 6.21 -64.67
N ASP A 146 -21.44 5.14 -63.93
CA ASP A 146 -20.98 4.90 -62.56
C ASP A 146 -20.82 3.39 -62.39
N THR A 147 -19.58 2.92 -62.40
CA THR A 147 -19.27 1.48 -62.43
C THR A 147 -17.94 1.20 -61.75
N THR A 148 -17.60 -0.08 -61.54
CA THR A 148 -16.30 -0.50 -61.01
C THR A 148 -15.45 -1.17 -62.09
N VAL A 149 -14.15 -0.91 -62.05
CA VAL A 149 -13.15 -1.52 -62.95
C VAL A 149 -12.18 -2.33 -62.10
N PRO A 150 -12.00 -3.64 -62.37
CA PRO A 150 -11.05 -4.47 -61.65
C PRO A 150 -9.62 -3.93 -61.73
N VAL A 151 -8.90 -3.99 -60.61
CA VAL A 151 -7.49 -3.61 -60.54
C VAL A 151 -6.61 -4.66 -61.23
N THR A 152 -5.76 -4.20 -62.14
CA THR A 152 -4.73 -5.01 -62.84
C THR A 152 -3.39 -4.25 -62.82
N ASP A 153 -2.26 -4.96 -62.91
CA ASP A 153 -0.93 -4.36 -62.77
C ASP A 153 -0.63 -3.26 -63.80
N ASP A 154 -1.27 -3.34 -64.98
CA ASP A 154 -1.17 -2.36 -66.07
C ASP A 154 -2.19 -1.21 -65.97
N LEU A 155 -3.05 -1.20 -64.95
CA LEU A 155 -4.13 -0.22 -64.83
C LEU A 155 -3.58 1.17 -64.50
N THR A 156 -3.99 2.14 -65.32
CA THR A 156 -3.80 3.58 -65.12
C THR A 156 -5.15 4.24 -64.87
N MET A 157 -5.18 5.44 -64.26
CA MET A 157 -6.44 6.16 -64.04
C MET A 157 -7.15 6.44 -65.38
N MET A 158 -6.41 6.80 -66.44
CA MET A 158 -6.98 6.95 -67.77
C MET A 158 -7.52 5.62 -68.32
N THR A 159 -6.73 4.56 -68.35
CA THR A 159 -7.19 3.26 -68.90
C THR A 159 -8.35 2.66 -68.10
N ALA A 160 -8.50 2.97 -66.81
CA ALA A 160 -9.70 2.64 -66.04
C ALA A 160 -10.94 3.36 -66.62
N VAL A 161 -10.86 4.66 -66.90
CA VAL A 161 -11.95 5.41 -67.54
C VAL A 161 -12.29 4.82 -68.92
N LEU A 162 -11.28 4.52 -69.75
CA LEU A 162 -11.49 3.97 -71.09
C LEU A 162 -12.08 2.55 -71.05
N ARG A 163 -11.62 1.68 -70.14
CA ARG A 163 -12.20 0.34 -69.92
C ARG A 163 -13.66 0.42 -69.46
N ALA A 164 -13.99 1.35 -68.56
CA ALA A 164 -15.36 1.57 -68.10
C ALA A 164 -16.27 2.05 -69.24
N LEU A 165 -15.81 3.02 -70.04
CA LEU A 165 -16.52 3.53 -71.21
C LEU A 165 -16.76 2.43 -72.26
N ALA A 166 -15.72 1.68 -72.61
CA ALA A 166 -15.81 0.59 -73.58
C ALA A 166 -16.77 -0.52 -73.13
N ALA A 167 -16.78 -0.86 -71.84
CA ALA A 167 -17.67 -1.87 -71.27
C ALA A 167 -19.16 -1.51 -71.42
N ASP A 168 -19.50 -0.22 -71.41
CA ASP A 168 -20.86 0.28 -71.67
C ASP A 168 -21.02 0.84 -73.12
N GLY A 169 -20.18 0.39 -74.06
CA GLY A 169 -20.36 0.68 -75.49
C GLY A 169 -20.13 2.14 -75.91
N PHE A 170 -19.46 2.94 -75.07
CA PHE A 170 -18.94 4.24 -75.48
C PHE A 170 -17.63 4.11 -76.25
N SER A 171 -17.41 5.08 -77.12
CA SER A 171 -16.17 5.33 -77.87
C SER A 171 -15.65 6.73 -77.51
N TRP A 172 -14.40 7.02 -77.83
CA TRP A 172 -13.76 8.30 -77.54
C TRP A 172 -12.84 8.77 -78.67
N ALA A 173 -12.53 10.07 -78.63
CA ALA A 173 -11.37 10.63 -79.31
C ALA A 173 -10.51 11.36 -78.28
N GLY A 174 -9.19 11.40 -78.51
CA GLY A 174 -8.24 11.96 -77.56
C GLY A 174 -6.80 12.01 -78.08
N TYR A 175 -5.94 12.60 -77.26
CA TYR A 175 -4.51 12.81 -77.55
C TYR A 175 -3.67 11.77 -76.79
N GLY A 176 -2.59 11.29 -77.41
CA GLY A 176 -1.71 10.26 -76.85
C GLY A 176 -0.65 9.80 -77.84
N THR A 177 -0.08 8.60 -77.64
CA THR A 177 0.95 8.06 -78.55
C THR A 177 0.41 7.70 -79.94
N SER A 178 -0.90 7.45 -80.05
CA SER A 178 -1.66 7.43 -81.29
C SER A 178 -3.02 8.12 -81.06
N PRO A 179 -3.45 9.05 -81.93
CA PRO A 179 -4.72 9.75 -81.77
C PRO A 179 -5.91 8.86 -82.20
N GLY A 180 -7.02 8.91 -81.44
CA GLY A 180 -8.28 8.25 -81.79
C GLY A 180 -8.89 7.43 -80.64
N ASN A 181 -9.70 6.43 -81.01
CA ASN A 181 -10.37 5.50 -80.09
C ASN A 181 -9.43 4.36 -79.66
N ASP A 182 -8.26 4.73 -79.13
CA ASP A 182 -7.20 3.83 -78.65
C ASP A 182 -7.08 3.88 -77.12
N MET A 183 -6.58 2.81 -76.51
CA MET A 183 -6.33 2.71 -75.08
C MET A 183 -5.04 3.44 -74.64
N SER A 184 -4.17 3.86 -75.56
CA SER A 184 -2.93 4.60 -75.26
C SER A 184 -3.09 6.12 -75.16
N ILE A 185 -4.32 6.65 -75.21
CA ILE A 185 -4.56 8.09 -75.02
C ILE A 185 -4.30 8.52 -73.58
N THR A 186 -3.84 9.75 -73.41
CA THR A 186 -3.54 10.39 -72.11
C THR A 186 -4.56 11.47 -71.75
N TYR A 187 -5.33 11.96 -72.73
CA TYR A 187 -6.42 12.93 -72.55
C TYR A 187 -7.63 12.59 -73.44
N ILE A 188 -8.84 12.58 -72.87
CA ILE A 188 -10.11 12.42 -73.61
C ILE A 188 -10.60 13.78 -74.09
N GLU A 189 -10.64 13.96 -75.41
CA GLU A 189 -11.23 15.14 -76.05
C GLU A 189 -12.75 15.00 -76.15
N SER A 190 -13.25 13.84 -76.58
CA SER A 190 -14.70 13.62 -76.69
C SER A 190 -15.10 12.18 -76.37
N ILE A 191 -16.34 12.02 -75.92
CA ILE A 191 -17.00 10.73 -75.65
C ILE A 191 -18.23 10.63 -76.56
N ALA A 192 -18.41 9.49 -77.22
CA ALA A 192 -19.45 9.26 -78.21
C ALA A 192 -20.09 7.87 -78.12
N ARG A 193 -21.41 7.79 -78.30
CA ARG A 193 -22.23 6.56 -78.30
C ARG A 193 -23.52 6.81 -79.07
N ASP A 194 -24.00 5.82 -79.82
CA ASP A 194 -25.28 5.86 -80.56
C ASP A 194 -25.46 7.11 -81.46
N GLY A 195 -24.37 7.56 -82.10
CA GLY A 195 -24.37 8.74 -82.97
C GLY A 195 -24.42 10.09 -82.24
N LYS A 196 -24.40 10.09 -80.92
CA LYS A 196 -24.24 11.29 -80.08
C LYS A 196 -22.78 11.46 -79.65
N LEU A 197 -22.37 12.71 -79.40
CA LEU A 197 -21.02 13.08 -78.97
C LEU A 197 -21.08 14.20 -77.93
N LEU A 198 -20.16 14.16 -76.96
CA LEU A 198 -19.90 15.23 -76.00
C LEU A 198 -18.39 15.49 -75.92
N GLY A 199 -17.97 16.68 -76.32
CA GLY A 199 -16.58 17.14 -76.46
C GLY A 199 -16.55 18.64 -76.80
N PRO A 200 -15.41 19.20 -77.26
CA PRO A 200 -15.31 20.60 -77.67
C PRO A 200 -16.38 21.03 -78.67
N SER A 201 -16.91 22.24 -78.51
CA SER A 201 -17.79 22.89 -79.48
C SER A 201 -17.65 24.41 -79.42
N ASP A 202 -17.97 25.09 -80.51
CA ASP A 202 -17.87 26.56 -80.60
C ASP A 202 -18.77 27.29 -79.58
N ASP A 203 -19.84 26.63 -79.11
CA ASP A 203 -20.78 27.15 -78.09
C ASP A 203 -20.19 27.11 -76.66
N VAL A 204 -19.18 26.27 -76.42
CA VAL A 204 -18.40 26.20 -75.16
C VAL A 204 -16.90 26.18 -75.46
N PRO A 205 -16.29 27.33 -75.83
CA PRO A 205 -14.89 27.41 -76.27
C PRO A 205 -13.87 27.08 -75.17
N TYR A 206 -14.31 26.96 -73.92
CA TYR A 206 -13.53 26.53 -72.75
C TYR A 206 -14.04 25.19 -72.17
N GLY A 207 -14.83 24.45 -72.95
CA GLY A 207 -15.42 23.19 -72.57
C GLY A 207 -14.50 22.00 -72.81
N GLY A 208 -14.50 21.03 -71.89
CA GLY A 208 -13.64 19.86 -71.97
C GLY A 208 -13.81 18.91 -70.80
N TRP A 209 -13.31 17.69 -70.98
CA TRP A 209 -13.29 16.67 -69.92
C TRP A 209 -12.12 16.90 -68.97
N MET A 210 -12.37 16.79 -67.66
CA MET A 210 -11.36 16.89 -66.61
C MET A 210 -11.47 15.70 -65.66
N CYS A 211 -10.32 15.15 -65.26
CA CYS A 211 -10.26 13.99 -64.39
C CYS A 211 -9.87 14.38 -62.97
N SER A 212 -10.61 13.88 -61.99
CA SER A 212 -10.26 13.93 -60.57
C SER A 212 -10.13 12.53 -59.98
N LEU A 213 -9.24 12.39 -59.00
CA LEU A 213 -8.98 11.18 -58.24
C LEU A 213 -9.34 11.45 -56.78
N ASN A 214 -10.22 10.66 -56.15
CA ASN A 214 -10.63 10.86 -54.76
C ASN A 214 -11.04 12.33 -54.44
N ASP A 215 -11.77 12.94 -55.39
CA ASP A 215 -12.34 14.29 -55.33
C ASP A 215 -11.38 15.50 -55.48
N TRP A 216 -10.08 15.29 -55.78
CA TRP A 216 -9.15 16.36 -56.18
C TRP A 216 -8.70 16.20 -57.66
N PHE A 217 -8.47 17.30 -58.37
CA PHE A 217 -7.99 17.30 -59.75
C PHE A 217 -6.49 17.10 -59.80
N THR A 218 -6.02 16.17 -60.63
CA THR A 218 -4.64 15.69 -60.57
C THR A 218 -3.64 16.67 -61.19
N SER A 219 -2.52 16.90 -60.50
CA SER A 219 -1.41 17.76 -60.95
C SER A 219 -0.60 17.22 -62.14
N GLU A 220 -0.89 15.98 -62.57
CA GLU A 220 -0.29 15.31 -63.72
C GLU A 220 -1.37 14.62 -64.56
N GLY A 221 -1.00 14.17 -65.76
CA GLY A 221 -1.87 13.43 -66.67
C GLY A 221 -2.43 12.14 -66.06
N ALA A 222 -3.66 11.77 -66.42
CA ALA A 222 -4.36 10.62 -65.86
C ALA A 222 -3.73 9.26 -66.22
N ASP A 223 -2.85 9.24 -67.20
CA ASP A 223 -1.98 8.11 -67.55
C ASP A 223 -0.85 7.89 -66.54
N GLN A 224 -0.42 8.93 -65.81
CA GLN A 224 0.69 8.87 -64.84
C GLN A 224 0.28 8.32 -63.46
N TYR A 225 -1.01 8.13 -63.22
CA TYR A 225 -1.53 7.53 -61.97
C TYR A 225 -1.77 6.04 -62.22
N THR A 226 -0.90 5.18 -61.70
CA THR A 226 -0.87 3.76 -62.04
C THR A 226 -0.80 2.87 -60.79
N ILE A 227 -1.19 1.61 -60.91
CA ILE A 227 -0.94 0.60 -59.87
C ILE A 227 0.56 0.41 -59.64
N ALA A 228 1.34 0.35 -60.73
CA ALA A 228 2.78 0.07 -60.70
C ALA A 228 3.62 1.14 -59.94
N ASN A 229 3.19 2.41 -59.96
CA ASN A 229 3.83 3.49 -59.19
C ASN A 229 3.11 3.84 -57.88
N GLY A 230 2.09 3.06 -57.48
CA GLY A 230 1.36 3.22 -56.23
C GLY A 230 0.45 4.44 -56.14
N ARG A 231 0.31 5.23 -57.23
CA ARG A 231 -0.54 6.44 -57.26
C ARG A 231 -2.01 6.14 -57.57
N LEU A 232 -2.32 4.89 -57.89
CA LEU A 232 -3.68 4.35 -58.00
C LEU A 232 -3.76 3.05 -57.18
N ALA A 233 -4.87 2.83 -56.50
CA ALA A 233 -5.11 1.65 -55.68
C ALA A 233 -6.59 1.23 -55.68
N ALA A 234 -6.88 0.00 -55.24
CA ALA A 234 -8.25 -0.44 -55.02
C ALA A 234 -9.01 0.48 -54.06
N GLY A 235 -10.30 0.68 -54.31
CA GLY A 235 -11.16 1.60 -53.58
C GLY A 235 -10.97 3.08 -53.93
N ASP A 236 -10.10 3.44 -54.88
CA ASP A 236 -10.07 4.79 -55.43
C ASP A 236 -11.32 5.12 -56.26
N VAL A 237 -11.74 6.39 -56.19
CA VAL A 237 -12.85 6.93 -56.98
C VAL A 237 -12.31 7.89 -58.03
N ILE A 238 -12.43 7.49 -59.29
CA ILE A 238 -12.05 8.28 -60.47
C ILE A 238 -13.30 8.98 -60.99
N ARG A 239 -13.24 10.30 -61.19
CA ARG A 239 -14.32 11.12 -61.74
C ARG A 239 -13.87 11.84 -63.00
N MET A 240 -14.50 11.51 -64.13
CA MET A 240 -14.36 12.23 -65.39
C MET A 240 -15.55 13.18 -65.53
N GLU A 241 -15.30 14.48 -65.40
CA GLU A 241 -16.32 15.52 -65.27
C GLU A 241 -16.20 16.50 -66.44
N TYR A 242 -17.30 16.76 -67.14
CA TYR A 242 -17.31 17.77 -68.20
C TYR A 242 -17.40 19.18 -67.59
N SER A 243 -16.45 20.05 -67.92
CA SER A 243 -16.46 21.48 -67.62
C SER A 243 -16.89 22.27 -68.86
N CYS A 244 -17.52 23.44 -68.65
CA CYS A 244 -17.74 24.47 -69.66
C CYS A 244 -16.81 25.70 -69.49
N ASN A 245 -16.00 25.73 -68.42
CA ASN A 245 -15.30 26.92 -67.94
C ASN A 245 -13.91 26.59 -67.32
N MET A 246 -13.07 25.85 -68.06
CA MET A 246 -11.69 25.47 -67.67
C MET A 246 -11.55 24.81 -66.27
N GLY A 247 -12.63 24.22 -65.76
CA GLY A 247 -12.70 23.54 -64.47
C GLY A 247 -13.35 24.34 -63.33
N ALA A 248 -13.51 25.66 -63.45
CA ALA A 248 -13.98 26.49 -62.34
C ALA A 248 -15.44 26.18 -61.94
N ASP A 249 -16.26 25.74 -62.90
CA ASP A 249 -17.65 25.31 -62.71
C ASP A 249 -17.80 23.91 -62.06
N ILE A 250 -16.71 23.16 -61.96
CA ILE A 250 -16.63 21.86 -61.26
C ILE A 250 -15.69 21.90 -60.04
N GLY A 251 -15.20 23.08 -59.67
CA GLY A 251 -14.38 23.33 -58.47
C GLY A 251 -12.86 23.23 -58.67
N SER A 252 -12.37 23.22 -59.91
CA SER A 252 -10.94 23.39 -60.23
C SER A 252 -10.67 24.88 -60.49
N VAL A 253 -10.19 25.61 -59.48
CA VAL A 253 -9.97 27.06 -59.58
C VAL A 253 -8.47 27.36 -59.55
N TRP A 254 -7.92 27.75 -60.69
CA TRP A 254 -6.48 28.03 -60.85
C TRP A 254 -6.07 29.38 -60.26
N GLY A 255 -4.86 29.45 -59.70
CA GLY A 255 -4.27 30.69 -59.17
C GLY A 255 -4.90 31.20 -57.86
N ASP A 256 -5.77 30.39 -57.27
CA ASP A 256 -6.47 30.64 -56.01
C ASP A 256 -5.82 29.86 -54.84
N SER A 257 -6.05 30.30 -53.60
CA SER A 257 -5.46 29.73 -52.40
C SER A 257 -6.47 29.25 -51.35
N ASP A 258 -7.74 29.03 -51.72
CA ASP A 258 -8.77 28.56 -50.81
C ASP A 258 -8.58 27.08 -50.45
N THR A 259 -8.13 26.82 -49.22
CA THR A 259 -8.00 25.47 -48.66
C THR A 259 -9.15 25.10 -47.73
N SER A 260 -10.29 25.81 -47.77
CA SER A 260 -11.47 25.41 -46.99
C SER A 260 -12.11 24.11 -47.50
N LEU A 261 -12.87 23.44 -46.64
CA LEU A 261 -13.83 22.41 -47.03
C LEU A 261 -15.16 23.07 -47.46
N ALA A 262 -15.74 22.59 -48.57
CA ALA A 262 -17.10 22.91 -48.98
C ALA A 262 -18.14 22.00 -48.31
N SER A 263 -17.73 20.83 -47.82
CA SER A 263 -18.57 19.96 -47.00
C SER A 263 -17.74 19.06 -46.10
N LEU A 264 -18.21 18.84 -44.89
CA LEU A 264 -17.80 17.78 -43.97
C LEU A 264 -19.08 17.18 -43.36
N LYS A 265 -19.26 15.88 -43.49
CA LYS A 265 -20.41 15.15 -42.95
C LYS A 265 -19.98 13.78 -42.46
N ILE A 266 -20.47 13.41 -41.28
CA ILE A 266 -20.41 12.05 -40.77
C ILE A 266 -21.83 11.46 -40.89
N ALA A 267 -21.95 10.22 -41.38
CA ALA A 267 -23.24 9.54 -41.45
C ALA A 267 -23.69 9.08 -40.06
N GLY A 268 -24.98 9.23 -39.74
CA GLY A 268 -25.55 8.96 -38.40
C GLY A 268 -25.47 10.16 -37.45
N VAL A 269 -24.37 10.90 -37.50
CA VAL A 269 -23.98 11.81 -36.40
C VAL A 269 -24.05 13.30 -36.76
N GLU A 270 -24.52 14.13 -35.83
CA GLU A 270 -24.47 15.60 -35.95
C GLU A 270 -23.10 16.17 -35.51
N LEU A 271 -22.67 17.24 -36.19
CA LEU A 271 -21.48 18.01 -35.82
C LEU A 271 -21.90 19.20 -34.96
N SER A 272 -21.14 19.46 -33.89
CA SER A 272 -21.29 20.65 -33.04
C SER A 272 -20.01 21.50 -33.09
N PRO A 273 -20.05 22.75 -33.60
CA PRO A 273 -21.19 23.40 -34.26
C PRO A 273 -21.57 22.72 -35.59
N ALA A 274 -22.73 23.07 -36.14
CA ALA A 274 -23.10 22.63 -37.48
C ALA A 274 -22.06 23.11 -38.52
N PHE A 275 -21.77 22.26 -39.52
CA PHE A 275 -20.63 22.49 -40.42
C PHE A 275 -20.62 23.86 -41.11
N SER A 276 -19.47 24.52 -41.03
CA SER A 276 -19.12 25.76 -41.73
C SER A 276 -17.68 25.67 -42.22
N GLY A 277 -17.43 26.03 -43.48
CA GLY A 277 -16.07 26.01 -44.05
C GLY A 277 -15.06 26.90 -43.30
N ALA A 278 -15.54 27.88 -42.53
CA ALA A 278 -14.72 28.75 -41.69
C ALA A 278 -14.40 28.18 -40.29
N GLU A 279 -15.16 27.20 -39.80
CA GLU A 279 -14.98 26.60 -38.47
C GLU A 279 -14.07 25.38 -38.57
N THR A 280 -12.95 25.39 -37.84
CA THR A 280 -11.90 24.36 -37.90
C THR A 280 -11.90 23.39 -36.71
N ALA A 281 -12.82 23.56 -35.75
CA ALA A 281 -12.93 22.69 -34.57
C ALA A 281 -14.39 22.26 -34.39
N TYR A 282 -14.59 20.96 -34.20
CA TYR A 282 -15.90 20.33 -34.03
C TYR A 282 -15.85 19.29 -32.91
N THR A 283 -17.00 19.08 -32.28
CA THR A 283 -17.29 17.91 -31.44
C THR A 283 -18.26 17.01 -32.20
N LEU A 284 -18.03 15.71 -32.08
CA LEU A 284 -18.86 14.64 -32.61
C LEU A 284 -19.35 13.79 -31.44
N VAL A 285 -20.67 13.62 -31.30
CA VAL A 285 -21.27 12.84 -30.21
C VAL A 285 -21.79 11.52 -30.76
N LEU A 286 -21.24 10.40 -30.31
CA LEU A 286 -21.72 9.06 -30.70
C LEU A 286 -22.94 8.66 -29.86
N GLU A 287 -23.94 8.13 -30.54
CA GLU A 287 -25.11 7.50 -29.92
C GLU A 287 -24.79 6.08 -29.42
N PRO A 288 -25.55 5.52 -28.44
CA PRO A 288 -25.28 4.22 -27.86
C PRO A 288 -25.18 3.09 -28.92
N GLY A 289 -24.00 2.48 -29.03
CA GLY A 289 -23.73 1.37 -29.95
C GLY A 289 -23.28 1.76 -31.37
N GLU A 290 -23.23 3.05 -31.72
CA GLU A 290 -22.69 3.50 -33.01
C GLU A 290 -21.16 3.64 -32.97
N THR A 291 -20.44 2.56 -33.28
CA THR A 291 -18.96 2.60 -33.39
C THR A 291 -18.46 2.77 -34.82
N ALA A 292 -19.23 2.41 -35.85
CA ALA A 292 -18.79 2.45 -37.25
C ALA A 292 -19.49 3.56 -38.05
N VAL A 293 -18.79 4.67 -38.30
CA VAL A 293 -19.34 5.85 -38.99
C VAL A 293 -18.72 6.05 -40.37
N THR A 294 -19.45 6.65 -41.30
CA THR A 294 -18.92 6.97 -42.64
C THR A 294 -18.62 8.45 -42.77
N ILE A 295 -17.34 8.79 -42.97
CA ILE A 295 -16.87 10.17 -43.12
C ILE A 295 -16.86 10.61 -44.58
N THR A 296 -17.48 11.74 -44.90
CA THR A 296 -17.46 12.36 -46.23
C THR A 296 -17.01 13.82 -46.11
N TYR A 297 -15.99 14.18 -46.89
CA TYR A 297 -15.45 15.55 -46.96
C TYR A 297 -15.12 15.96 -48.40
N ARG A 298 -15.08 17.28 -48.67
CA ARG A 298 -14.79 17.85 -49.99
C ARG A 298 -14.15 19.22 -49.86
N ALA A 299 -13.02 19.46 -50.55
CA ALA A 299 -12.40 20.77 -50.65
C ALA A 299 -13.27 21.75 -51.46
N THR A 300 -13.22 23.04 -51.11
CA THR A 300 -13.85 24.12 -51.87
C THR A 300 -13.14 24.30 -53.21
N ASN A 301 -11.82 24.44 -53.18
CA ASN A 301 -10.98 24.37 -54.37
C ASN A 301 -10.30 23.00 -54.47
N ARG A 302 -10.75 22.19 -55.43
CA ARG A 302 -10.32 20.81 -55.66
C ARG A 302 -8.99 20.70 -56.40
N ASN A 303 -8.33 21.82 -56.70
CA ASN A 303 -6.92 21.82 -57.10
C ASN A 303 -6.00 21.46 -55.92
N PHE A 304 -6.50 21.58 -54.68
CA PHE A 304 -5.84 21.10 -53.47
C PHE A 304 -6.40 19.74 -53.06
N GLN A 305 -5.52 18.81 -52.67
CA GLN A 305 -5.92 17.55 -52.07
C GLN A 305 -6.45 17.75 -50.65
N ALA A 306 -7.50 17.02 -50.28
CA ALA A 306 -7.94 16.84 -48.90
C ALA A 306 -7.64 15.40 -48.44
N ARG A 307 -7.17 15.24 -47.19
CA ARG A 307 -6.91 13.92 -46.57
C ARG A 307 -7.38 13.92 -45.11
N ALA A 308 -7.97 12.81 -44.66
CA ALA A 308 -8.40 12.64 -43.28
C ALA A 308 -7.56 11.59 -42.53
N TYR A 309 -7.38 11.79 -41.23
CA TYR A 309 -6.55 10.96 -40.35
C TYR A 309 -7.25 10.73 -39.00
N LYS A 310 -6.96 9.61 -38.35
CA LYS A 310 -7.45 9.28 -37.01
C LYS A 310 -6.31 9.33 -36.00
N ASN A 311 -6.52 10.04 -34.90
CA ASN A 311 -5.71 10.23 -33.68
C ASN A 311 -4.32 10.84 -33.88
N SER A 312 -3.68 10.68 -35.03
CA SER A 312 -2.41 11.31 -35.38
C SER A 312 -2.50 11.97 -36.75
N TYR A 313 -2.17 13.26 -36.83
CA TYR A 313 -2.13 13.99 -38.10
C TYR A 313 -0.78 13.77 -38.80
N ALA A 314 -0.75 12.80 -39.72
CA ALA A 314 0.47 12.37 -40.41
C ALA A 314 0.44 12.73 -41.92
N PRO A 315 0.62 14.02 -42.31
CA PRO A 315 0.47 14.46 -43.70
C PRO A 315 1.46 13.80 -44.67
N THR A 316 2.60 13.28 -44.19
CA THR A 316 3.59 12.54 -45.00
C THR A 316 3.31 11.04 -45.12
N ALA A 317 2.26 10.52 -44.48
CA ALA A 317 1.88 9.11 -44.57
C ALA A 317 1.01 8.82 -45.80
N GLU A 318 1.31 7.71 -46.48
CA GLU A 318 0.53 7.20 -47.62
C GLU A 318 -0.72 6.41 -47.21
N SER A 319 -1.02 6.33 -45.92
CA SER A 319 -2.26 5.77 -45.39
C SER A 319 -3.09 6.89 -44.75
N TRP A 320 -4.26 7.16 -45.34
CA TRP A 320 -5.22 8.15 -44.87
C TRP A 320 -6.65 7.67 -45.14
N ILE A 321 -7.62 8.20 -44.41
CA ILE A 321 -9.04 7.87 -44.55
C ILE A 321 -9.58 8.64 -45.76
N LYS A 322 -10.08 7.93 -46.78
CA LYS A 322 -10.64 8.52 -48.00
C LYS A 322 -12.05 9.08 -47.75
N SER A 323 -12.45 10.10 -48.50
CA SER A 323 -13.83 10.61 -48.44
C SER A 323 -14.82 9.53 -48.90
N GLY A 324 -15.84 9.26 -48.08
CA GLY A 324 -16.79 8.17 -48.26
C GLY A 324 -16.39 6.84 -47.60
N GLN A 325 -15.26 6.78 -46.89
CA GLN A 325 -14.81 5.58 -46.18
C GLN A 325 -15.48 5.45 -44.80
N THR A 326 -15.82 4.22 -44.42
CA THR A 326 -16.27 3.88 -43.06
C THR A 326 -15.06 3.71 -42.14
N VAL A 327 -15.13 4.30 -40.94
CA VAL A 327 -14.10 4.26 -39.90
C VAL A 327 -14.74 3.89 -38.56
N SER A 328 -14.05 3.08 -37.76
CA SER A 328 -14.48 2.80 -36.38
C SER A 328 -13.99 3.91 -35.46
N LEU A 329 -14.88 4.49 -34.67
CA LEU A 329 -14.62 5.52 -33.67
C LEU A 329 -15.06 5.08 -32.27
N SER A 330 -14.39 5.63 -31.28
CA SER A 330 -14.64 5.53 -29.84
C SER A 330 -14.56 6.93 -29.21
N SER A 331 -15.12 7.11 -28.02
CA SER A 331 -14.93 8.36 -27.26
C SER A 331 -13.43 8.63 -27.04
N GLY A 332 -13.01 9.90 -27.09
CA GLY A 332 -11.60 10.30 -27.02
C GLY A 332 -10.82 10.22 -28.34
N ASP A 333 -11.35 9.58 -29.38
CA ASP A 333 -10.74 9.65 -30.72
C ASP A 333 -10.77 11.09 -31.26
N VAL A 334 -9.80 11.41 -32.12
CA VAL A 334 -9.75 12.68 -32.84
C VAL A 334 -9.61 12.44 -34.34
N LEU A 335 -10.57 12.91 -35.13
CA LEU A 335 -10.43 12.94 -36.58
C LEU A 335 -9.87 14.29 -37.01
N TYR A 336 -8.84 14.24 -37.87
CA TYR A 336 -8.30 15.41 -38.54
C TYR A 336 -8.65 15.35 -40.02
N VAL A 337 -9.05 16.48 -40.62
CA VAL A 337 -9.15 16.62 -42.08
C VAL A 337 -8.30 17.81 -42.49
N GLY A 338 -7.21 17.56 -43.22
CA GLY A 338 -6.35 18.62 -43.75
C GLY A 338 -6.64 18.84 -45.24
N VAL A 339 -6.45 20.07 -45.70
CA VAL A 339 -6.62 20.48 -47.09
C VAL A 339 -5.42 21.33 -47.51
N GLY A 340 -4.81 21.00 -48.66
CA GLY A 340 -3.74 21.81 -49.26
C GLY A 340 -2.41 21.81 -48.49
N ASN A 341 -2.07 20.73 -47.77
CA ASN A 341 -0.74 20.58 -47.19
C ASN A 341 0.35 20.60 -48.29
N SER A 342 1.46 21.29 -48.05
CA SER A 342 2.54 21.47 -49.02
C SER A 342 3.33 20.21 -49.38
N ALA A 343 3.19 19.13 -48.60
CA ALA A 343 3.73 17.81 -48.93
C ALA A 343 2.86 17.03 -49.94
N TRP A 344 1.65 17.50 -50.25
CA TRP A 344 0.74 16.84 -51.19
C TRP A 344 0.83 17.43 -52.60
N PRO A 345 0.63 16.60 -53.65
CA PRO A 345 0.44 17.10 -54.99
C PRO A 345 -0.74 18.08 -55.08
N SER A 346 -0.56 19.15 -55.86
CA SER A 346 -1.53 20.23 -56.03
C SER A 346 -1.37 20.85 -57.41
N MET A 347 -2.47 21.32 -58.00
CA MET A 347 -2.44 22.11 -59.24
C MET A 347 -2.17 23.61 -58.98
N ASN A 348 -2.30 24.06 -57.74
CA ASN A 348 -2.04 25.43 -57.31
C ASN A 348 -0.85 25.52 -56.36
N THR A 349 -0.18 26.67 -56.33
CA THR A 349 0.98 26.97 -55.47
C THR A 349 0.70 28.13 -54.52
N GLY A 350 1.29 28.12 -53.33
CA GLY A 350 1.30 29.28 -52.43
C GLY A 350 0.13 29.39 -51.45
N ALA A 351 -0.68 28.34 -51.30
CA ALA A 351 -1.69 28.27 -50.25
C ALA A 351 -1.09 27.81 -48.91
N SER A 352 -1.79 28.16 -47.82
CA SER A 352 -1.56 27.61 -46.49
C SER A 352 -2.54 26.47 -46.23
N GLU A 353 -2.10 25.43 -45.53
CA GLU A 353 -2.97 24.34 -45.07
C GLU A 353 -4.11 24.88 -44.19
N THR A 354 -5.34 24.44 -44.45
CA THR A 354 -6.42 24.48 -43.46
C THR A 354 -6.61 23.08 -42.87
N ARG A 355 -6.75 23.01 -41.54
CA ARG A 355 -6.88 21.75 -40.80
C ARG A 355 -8.12 21.81 -39.91
N TYR A 356 -9.02 20.86 -40.13
CA TYR A 356 -10.24 20.65 -39.35
C TYR A 356 -9.98 19.55 -38.33
N THR A 357 -10.44 19.74 -37.10
CA THR A 357 -10.30 18.79 -35.98
C THR A 357 -11.68 18.45 -35.44
N LEU A 358 -12.01 17.15 -35.34
CA LEU A 358 -13.26 16.65 -34.79
C LEU A 358 -12.92 15.79 -33.56
N ALA A 359 -13.27 16.23 -32.36
CA ALA A 359 -13.14 15.45 -31.14
C ALA A 359 -14.37 14.55 -30.95
N VAL A 360 -14.18 13.26 -30.68
CA VAL A 360 -15.25 12.27 -30.50
C VAL A 360 -15.59 12.13 -29.01
N LYS A 361 -16.88 12.14 -28.68
CA LYS A 361 -17.42 11.98 -27.32
C LYS A 361 -18.59 10.99 -27.28
N SER A 362 -18.74 10.29 -26.15
CA SER A 362 -19.97 9.61 -25.74
C SER A 362 -20.88 10.53 -24.90
N SER A 363 -22.19 10.24 -24.82
CA SER A 363 -23.12 10.94 -23.93
C SER A 363 -23.10 10.39 -22.50
N ALA A 364 -23.37 11.25 -21.50
CA ALA A 364 -23.42 10.86 -20.09
C ALA A 364 -24.61 9.93 -19.76
N GLU A 365 -25.74 10.10 -20.47
CA GLU A 365 -26.93 9.25 -20.33
C GLU A 365 -26.63 7.80 -20.76
N SER A 366 -25.93 7.61 -21.87
CA SER A 366 -25.48 6.29 -22.35
C SER A 366 -24.59 5.55 -21.35
N LEU A 367 -23.79 6.27 -20.56
CA LEU A 367 -22.89 5.68 -19.58
C LEU A 367 -23.65 5.24 -18.32
N ASN A 368 -24.61 6.04 -17.84
CA ASN A 368 -25.46 5.66 -16.71
C ASN A 368 -26.22 4.35 -16.98
N GLU A 369 -26.74 4.13 -18.19
CA GLU A 369 -27.41 2.88 -18.55
C GLU A 369 -26.46 1.66 -18.55
N ARG A 370 -25.25 1.82 -19.06
CA ARG A 370 -24.20 0.76 -19.03
C ARG A 370 -23.81 0.40 -17.59
N ILE A 371 -23.53 1.40 -16.75
CA ILE A 371 -23.18 1.20 -15.34
C ILE A 371 -24.33 0.52 -14.58
N LEU A 372 -25.58 0.87 -14.88
CA LEU A 372 -26.74 0.21 -14.28
C LEU A 372 -26.82 -1.28 -14.65
N ALA A 373 -26.45 -1.64 -15.89
CA ALA A 373 -26.49 -3.01 -16.41
C ALA A 373 -25.35 -3.92 -15.92
N LEU A 374 -24.25 -3.37 -15.39
CA LEU A 374 -23.17 -4.15 -14.77
C LEU A 374 -23.69 -5.02 -13.59
N PRO A 375 -23.02 -6.15 -13.25
CA PRO A 375 -23.34 -6.91 -12.05
C PRO A 375 -23.12 -6.10 -10.76
N ALA A 376 -23.59 -6.61 -9.62
CA ALA A 376 -23.11 -6.15 -8.31
C ALA A 376 -21.68 -6.66 -8.09
N PRO A 377 -20.80 -5.96 -7.33
CA PRO A 377 -19.41 -6.37 -7.12
C PRO A 377 -19.27 -7.84 -6.68
N GLU A 378 -20.03 -8.26 -5.67
CA GLU A 378 -20.04 -9.62 -5.13
C GLU A 378 -20.50 -10.71 -6.14
N ALA A 379 -21.13 -10.31 -7.24
CA ALA A 379 -21.59 -11.19 -8.31
C ALA A 379 -20.75 -11.09 -9.60
N ALA A 380 -19.71 -10.26 -9.62
CA ALA A 380 -18.86 -10.04 -10.78
C ALA A 380 -17.93 -11.22 -11.06
N THR A 381 -17.57 -11.40 -12.33
CA THR A 381 -16.65 -12.44 -12.81
C THR A 381 -15.64 -11.84 -13.79
N LEU A 382 -14.57 -12.58 -14.11
CA LEU A 382 -13.61 -12.16 -15.14
C LEU A 382 -14.21 -11.96 -16.55
N LYS A 383 -15.44 -12.44 -16.80
CA LYS A 383 -16.16 -12.20 -18.06
C LYS A 383 -16.71 -10.78 -18.17
N ASP A 384 -16.90 -10.10 -17.04
CA ASP A 384 -17.46 -8.76 -16.98
C ASP A 384 -16.39 -7.67 -17.22
N LYS A 385 -15.10 -8.08 -17.23
CA LYS A 385 -13.91 -7.22 -17.35
C LYS A 385 -14.02 -6.17 -18.44
N ASP A 386 -14.27 -6.59 -19.68
CA ASP A 386 -14.28 -5.71 -20.85
C ASP A 386 -15.32 -4.59 -20.72
N GLU A 387 -16.50 -4.89 -20.16
CA GLU A 387 -17.59 -3.92 -20.03
C GLU A 387 -17.39 -2.97 -18.84
N ILE A 388 -16.81 -3.46 -17.73
CA ILE A 388 -16.41 -2.63 -16.58
C ILE A 388 -15.31 -1.64 -16.99
N GLN A 389 -14.26 -2.12 -17.66
CA GLN A 389 -13.18 -1.28 -18.18
C GLN A 389 -13.67 -0.31 -19.27
N THR A 390 -14.67 -0.71 -20.08
CA THR A 390 -15.32 0.20 -21.03
C THR A 390 -16.08 1.31 -20.29
N CYS A 391 -16.78 1.02 -19.19
CA CYS A 391 -17.45 2.05 -18.38
C CYS A 391 -16.46 3.06 -17.78
N GLN A 392 -15.30 2.59 -17.29
CA GLN A 392 -14.21 3.46 -16.83
C GLN A 392 -13.71 4.39 -17.94
N ALA A 393 -13.29 3.83 -19.08
CA ALA A 393 -12.74 4.62 -20.18
C ALA A 393 -13.75 5.64 -20.75
N LEU A 394 -15.04 5.28 -20.76
CA LEU A 394 -16.11 6.21 -21.10
C LEU A 394 -16.23 7.35 -20.09
N TYR A 395 -16.21 7.07 -18.77
CA TYR A 395 -16.25 8.09 -17.73
C TYR A 395 -15.08 9.07 -17.80
N GLU A 396 -13.86 8.56 -17.97
CA GLU A 396 -12.63 9.36 -18.10
C GLU A 396 -12.65 10.27 -19.34
N SER A 397 -13.40 9.89 -20.38
CA SER A 397 -13.57 10.70 -21.61
C SER A 397 -14.59 11.84 -21.50
N LEU A 398 -15.43 11.85 -20.45
CA LEU A 398 -16.43 12.89 -20.20
C LEU A 398 -15.77 14.15 -19.60
N SER A 399 -16.35 15.33 -19.84
CA SER A 399 -15.94 16.54 -19.10
C SER A 399 -16.43 16.49 -17.65
N ALA A 400 -15.82 17.27 -16.75
CA ALA A 400 -16.24 17.35 -15.34
C ALA A 400 -17.74 17.70 -15.14
N GLN A 401 -18.37 18.39 -16.08
CA GLN A 401 -19.81 18.70 -16.06
C GLN A 401 -20.69 17.52 -16.49
N GLU A 402 -20.15 16.60 -17.30
CA GLU A 402 -20.79 15.38 -17.77
C GLU A 402 -20.53 14.22 -16.76
N GLN A 403 -19.33 14.13 -16.19
CA GLN A 403 -18.99 13.22 -15.08
C GLN A 403 -19.88 13.44 -13.86
N ALA A 404 -20.16 14.70 -13.50
CA ALA A 404 -21.09 15.07 -12.43
C ALA A 404 -22.56 14.67 -12.68
N GLN A 405 -22.89 14.12 -13.86
CA GLN A 405 -24.21 13.55 -14.18
C GLN A 405 -24.23 12.02 -14.08
N ILE A 406 -23.09 11.38 -13.79
CA ILE A 406 -22.99 9.93 -13.61
C ILE A 406 -23.27 9.59 -12.16
N VAL A 407 -24.32 8.81 -11.92
CA VAL A 407 -24.93 8.67 -10.58
C VAL A 407 -24.35 7.51 -9.77
N GLN A 408 -23.76 6.51 -10.44
CA GLN A 408 -23.32 5.25 -9.82
C GLN A 408 -21.88 4.89 -10.20
N TYR A 409 -21.00 5.87 -10.42
CA TYR A 409 -19.61 5.58 -10.83
C TYR A 409 -18.84 4.76 -9.78
N ASP A 410 -19.12 4.96 -8.49
CA ASP A 410 -18.60 4.18 -7.37
C ASP A 410 -18.76 2.65 -7.57
N LYS A 411 -19.82 2.22 -8.27
CA LYS A 411 -20.05 0.82 -8.64
C LYS A 411 -18.99 0.31 -9.62
N VAL A 412 -18.57 1.14 -10.58
CA VAL A 412 -17.49 0.81 -11.53
C VAL A 412 -16.16 0.70 -10.79
N GLU A 413 -15.88 1.60 -9.84
CA GLU A 413 -14.67 1.55 -9.01
C GLU A 413 -14.60 0.25 -8.19
N ALA A 414 -15.68 -0.10 -7.48
CA ALA A 414 -15.75 -1.36 -6.72
C ALA A 414 -15.66 -2.61 -7.62
N LEU A 415 -16.21 -2.54 -8.84
CA LEU A 415 -16.11 -3.62 -9.82
C LEU A 415 -14.68 -3.78 -10.40
N LEU A 416 -13.94 -2.69 -10.60
CA LEU A 416 -12.53 -2.73 -11.01
C LEU A 416 -11.64 -3.37 -9.93
N GLU A 417 -11.88 -3.05 -8.67
CA GLU A 417 -11.19 -3.66 -7.53
C GLU A 417 -11.48 -5.16 -7.46
N ARG A 418 -12.75 -5.54 -7.56
CA ARG A 418 -13.14 -6.95 -7.57
C ARG A 418 -12.56 -7.73 -8.75
N LEU A 419 -12.43 -7.11 -9.93
CA LEU A 419 -11.72 -7.74 -11.05
C LEU A 419 -10.26 -8.01 -10.71
N ALA A 420 -9.54 -7.08 -10.07
CA ALA A 420 -8.16 -7.27 -9.66
C ALA A 420 -7.99 -8.35 -8.57
N GLU A 421 -8.98 -8.53 -7.68
CA GLU A 421 -9.06 -9.69 -6.78
C GLU A 421 -9.23 -11.00 -7.56
N LEU A 422 -10.22 -11.08 -8.45
CA LEU A 422 -10.51 -12.27 -9.24
C LEU A 422 -9.34 -12.67 -10.14
N GLU A 423 -8.59 -11.71 -10.69
CA GLU A 423 -7.38 -11.99 -11.48
C GLU A 423 -6.26 -12.58 -10.63
N ARG A 424 -6.09 -12.12 -9.38
CA ARG A 424 -5.15 -12.72 -8.42
C ARG A 424 -5.58 -14.13 -8.04
N ILE A 425 -6.86 -14.34 -7.71
CA ILE A 425 -7.42 -15.66 -7.33
C ILE A 425 -7.24 -16.67 -8.48
N GLU A 426 -7.54 -16.28 -9.73
CA GLU A 426 -7.39 -17.16 -10.89
C GLU A 426 -5.91 -17.45 -11.21
N ALA A 427 -5.01 -16.48 -11.03
CA ALA A 427 -3.57 -16.70 -11.18
C ALA A 427 -3.01 -17.70 -10.14
N VAL A 428 -3.47 -17.62 -8.89
CA VAL A 428 -3.11 -18.57 -7.82
C VAL A 428 -3.67 -19.96 -8.12
N ARG A 429 -4.95 -20.05 -8.49
CA ARG A 429 -5.59 -21.30 -8.93
C ARG A 429 -4.75 -21.98 -10.02
N ALA A 430 -4.38 -21.25 -11.07
CA ALA A 430 -3.61 -21.78 -12.18
C ALA A 430 -2.21 -22.29 -11.76
N GLN A 431 -1.55 -21.61 -10.82
CA GLN A 431 -0.26 -22.08 -10.27
C GLN A 431 -0.41 -23.41 -9.51
N ILE A 432 -1.41 -23.52 -8.62
CA ILE A 432 -1.65 -24.75 -7.86
C ILE A 432 -2.10 -25.89 -8.77
N GLU A 433 -2.97 -25.61 -9.76
CA GLU A 433 -3.41 -26.59 -10.75
C GLU A 433 -2.22 -27.13 -11.58
N ALA A 434 -1.24 -26.28 -11.92
CA ALA A 434 -0.06 -26.64 -12.69
C ALA A 434 0.98 -27.52 -11.95
N LEU A 435 0.95 -27.56 -10.61
CA LEU A 435 1.85 -28.43 -9.84
C LEU A 435 1.69 -29.91 -10.23
N PRO A 436 2.76 -30.72 -10.23
CA PRO A 436 2.65 -32.17 -10.25
C PRO A 436 1.77 -32.72 -9.11
N ALA A 437 1.37 -33.99 -9.20
CA ALA A 437 0.78 -34.69 -8.06
C ALA A 437 1.82 -34.77 -6.92
N PRO A 438 1.45 -34.64 -5.63
CA PRO A 438 2.41 -34.61 -4.53
C PRO A 438 3.35 -35.82 -4.48
N GLU A 439 2.91 -37.01 -4.86
CA GLU A 439 3.75 -38.20 -4.98
C GLU A 439 4.88 -38.06 -6.02
N ASP A 440 4.62 -37.37 -7.13
CA ASP A 440 5.51 -37.21 -8.29
C ASP A 440 6.52 -36.07 -8.13
N LEU A 441 6.37 -35.19 -7.12
CA LEU A 441 7.25 -34.05 -6.90
C LEU A 441 8.71 -34.46 -6.64
N THR A 442 9.62 -33.69 -7.24
CA THR A 442 11.06 -33.80 -7.12
C THR A 442 11.65 -32.48 -6.58
N ALA A 443 12.93 -32.48 -6.20
CA ALA A 443 13.60 -31.25 -5.75
C ALA A 443 13.65 -30.15 -6.83
N ALA A 444 13.42 -30.47 -8.12
CA ALA A 444 13.33 -29.48 -9.19
C ALA A 444 11.98 -28.71 -9.20
N ASP A 445 10.95 -29.24 -8.54
CA ASP A 445 9.62 -28.65 -8.48
C ASP A 445 9.45 -27.66 -7.31
N GLU A 446 10.47 -27.53 -6.45
CA GLU A 446 10.48 -26.63 -5.29
C GLU A 446 10.03 -25.22 -5.65
N ALA A 447 10.58 -24.66 -6.73
CA ALA A 447 10.23 -23.34 -7.24
C ALA A 447 8.73 -23.14 -7.46
N GLN A 448 8.07 -24.14 -8.04
CA GLN A 448 6.66 -24.05 -8.37
C GLN A 448 5.80 -24.21 -7.12
N VAL A 449 6.16 -25.14 -6.24
CA VAL A 449 5.46 -25.38 -4.96
C VAL A 449 5.55 -24.16 -4.04
N THR A 450 6.76 -23.61 -3.85
CA THR A 450 6.99 -22.43 -3.01
C THR A 450 6.30 -21.18 -3.59
N ALA A 451 6.37 -20.97 -4.92
CA ALA A 451 5.68 -19.86 -5.57
C ALA A 451 4.14 -19.98 -5.42
N ALA A 452 3.58 -21.15 -5.67
CA ALA A 452 2.14 -21.40 -5.49
C ALA A 452 1.71 -21.20 -4.03
N LYS A 453 2.53 -21.60 -3.05
CA LYS A 453 2.25 -21.39 -1.63
C LYS A 453 2.26 -19.92 -1.25
N GLN A 454 3.25 -19.16 -1.71
CA GLN A 454 3.36 -17.73 -1.42
C GLN A 454 2.28 -16.92 -2.13
N ALA A 455 1.94 -17.27 -3.37
CA ALA A 455 0.84 -16.64 -4.09
C ALA A 455 -0.51 -16.93 -3.42
N PHE A 456 -0.71 -18.14 -2.90
CA PHE A 456 -1.86 -18.48 -2.07
C PHE A 456 -1.88 -17.70 -0.75
N ASP A 457 -0.77 -17.66 -0.02
CA ASP A 457 -0.67 -16.95 1.26
C ASP A 457 -0.99 -15.46 1.08
N ALA A 458 -0.47 -14.83 0.01
CA ALA A 458 -0.71 -13.43 -0.36
C ALA A 458 -2.17 -13.11 -0.76
N LEU A 459 -3.06 -14.09 -0.88
CA LEU A 459 -4.51 -13.82 -0.99
C LEU A 459 -5.13 -13.34 0.33
N GLY A 460 -4.50 -13.60 1.48
CA GLY A 460 -5.03 -13.23 2.80
C GLY A 460 -6.46 -13.73 3.01
N THR A 461 -7.40 -12.81 3.27
CA THR A 461 -8.82 -13.16 3.44
C THR A 461 -9.48 -13.79 2.20
N LEU A 462 -8.91 -13.60 0.99
CA LEU A 462 -9.39 -14.19 -0.25
C LEU A 462 -8.98 -15.66 -0.44
N GLN A 463 -8.14 -16.23 0.44
CA GLN A 463 -7.76 -17.66 0.39
C GLN A 463 -8.99 -18.58 0.38
N GLY A 464 -10.07 -18.20 1.09
CA GLY A 464 -11.33 -18.94 1.15
C GLY A 464 -12.07 -19.06 -0.19
N GLU A 465 -11.70 -18.28 -1.22
CA GLU A 465 -12.26 -18.38 -2.57
C GLU A 465 -11.55 -19.46 -3.44
N ILE A 466 -10.37 -19.93 -3.03
CA ILE A 466 -9.71 -21.09 -3.62
C ILE A 466 -10.40 -22.36 -3.10
N SER A 467 -10.77 -23.28 -3.99
CA SER A 467 -11.44 -24.52 -3.61
C SER A 467 -10.57 -25.40 -2.72
N GLY A 468 -11.16 -26.00 -1.66
CA GLY A 468 -10.45 -26.83 -0.68
C GLY A 468 -9.52 -27.91 -1.27
N ALA A 469 -9.92 -28.58 -2.36
CA ALA A 469 -9.08 -29.58 -3.03
C ALA A 469 -7.77 -29.02 -3.61
N LEU A 470 -7.71 -27.72 -3.96
CA LEU A 470 -6.47 -27.05 -4.36
C LEU A 470 -5.65 -26.63 -3.13
N GLN A 471 -6.30 -26.22 -2.05
CA GLN A 471 -5.61 -25.93 -0.78
C GLN A 471 -4.92 -27.21 -0.24
N GLU A 472 -5.64 -28.33 -0.23
CA GLU A 472 -5.14 -29.67 0.14
C GLU A 472 -3.96 -30.10 -0.75
N LYS A 473 -4.11 -30.06 -2.08
CA LYS A 473 -3.01 -30.37 -3.02
C LYS A 473 -1.77 -29.51 -2.77
N LEU A 474 -1.94 -28.22 -2.48
CA LEU A 474 -0.86 -27.29 -2.20
C LEU A 474 -0.16 -27.62 -0.88
N GLU A 475 -0.92 -27.96 0.17
CA GLU A 475 -0.37 -28.33 1.48
C GLU A 475 0.40 -29.65 1.42
N GLU A 476 -0.16 -30.67 0.75
CA GLU A 476 0.55 -31.94 0.48
C GLU A 476 1.84 -31.72 -0.33
N ALA A 477 1.79 -30.84 -1.34
CA ALA A 477 2.96 -30.49 -2.14
C ALA A 477 4.07 -29.83 -1.30
N VAL A 478 3.71 -28.88 -0.44
CA VAL A 478 4.65 -28.22 0.49
C VAL A 478 5.25 -29.23 1.47
N GLN A 479 4.42 -30.11 2.05
CA GLN A 479 4.86 -31.11 3.01
C GLN A 479 5.80 -32.14 2.37
N ARG A 480 5.51 -32.58 1.14
CA ARG A 480 6.39 -33.42 0.33
C ARG A 480 7.74 -32.74 0.05
N MET A 481 7.71 -31.46 -0.29
CA MET A 481 8.89 -30.69 -0.67
C MET A 481 9.84 -30.50 0.51
N ALA A 482 9.31 -30.21 1.70
CA ALA A 482 10.09 -30.16 2.93
C ALA A 482 10.86 -31.47 3.21
N GLY A 483 10.30 -32.63 2.83
CA GLY A 483 10.95 -33.94 2.92
C GLY A 483 12.06 -34.19 1.89
N LEU A 484 12.18 -33.38 0.84
CA LEU A 484 13.21 -33.50 -0.21
C LEU A 484 14.44 -32.61 0.01
N ILE A 485 14.25 -31.45 0.66
CA ILE A 485 15.26 -30.38 0.82
C ILE A 485 16.34 -30.71 1.86
N GLY A 486 16.07 -31.67 2.74
CA GLY A 486 16.93 -32.02 3.88
C GLY A 486 16.49 -31.29 5.15
N PRO A 487 16.31 -32.00 6.29
CA PRO A 487 15.62 -31.44 7.46
C PRO A 487 16.40 -30.29 8.13
N GLU A 488 17.73 -30.33 8.11
CA GLU A 488 18.59 -29.37 8.83
C GLU A 488 18.47 -27.93 8.32
N PHE A 489 18.47 -27.72 6.99
CA PHE A 489 18.24 -26.37 6.44
C PHE A 489 16.85 -25.86 6.81
N THR A 490 15.82 -26.68 6.60
CA THR A 490 14.42 -26.30 6.85
C THR A 490 14.18 -25.97 8.33
N GLU A 491 14.72 -26.77 9.25
CA GLU A 491 14.65 -26.52 10.69
C GLU A 491 15.35 -25.21 11.06
N ILE A 492 16.60 -25.00 10.62
CA ILE A 492 17.37 -23.78 10.92
C ILE A 492 16.68 -22.53 10.33
N TYR A 493 16.14 -22.62 9.12
CA TYR A 493 15.44 -21.53 8.45
C TYR A 493 14.16 -21.12 9.20
N GLN A 494 13.28 -22.09 9.49
CA GLN A 494 12.03 -21.82 10.21
C GLN A 494 12.29 -21.34 11.66
N ALA A 495 13.20 -21.99 12.38
CA ALA A 495 13.56 -21.59 13.74
C ALA A 495 14.20 -20.19 13.79
N THR A 496 15.00 -19.81 12.78
CA THR A 496 15.61 -18.48 12.72
C THR A 496 14.62 -17.39 12.34
N GLY A 497 13.68 -17.66 11.42
CA GLY A 497 12.57 -16.74 11.12
C GLY A 497 11.71 -16.46 12.35
N ALA A 498 11.28 -17.52 13.04
CA ALA A 498 10.54 -17.41 14.30
C ALA A 498 11.33 -16.67 15.39
N TYR A 499 12.64 -16.92 15.50
CA TYR A 499 13.50 -16.23 16.45
C TYR A 499 13.59 -14.73 16.14
N LEU A 500 13.81 -14.33 14.88
CA LEU A 500 13.90 -12.93 14.47
C LEU A 500 12.59 -12.18 14.69
N TYR A 501 11.47 -12.75 14.23
CA TYR A 501 10.15 -12.15 14.40
C TYR A 501 9.82 -11.90 15.89
N ARG A 502 10.09 -12.88 16.75
CA ARG A 502 9.89 -12.77 18.21
C ARG A 502 10.86 -11.83 18.93
N THR A 503 12.06 -11.60 18.41
CA THR A 503 13.11 -10.84 19.13
C THR A 503 13.34 -9.43 18.62
N VAL A 504 13.06 -9.16 17.35
CA VAL A 504 13.13 -7.82 16.75
C VAL A 504 11.74 -7.20 16.71
N THR A 505 11.08 -7.09 17.87
CA THR A 505 9.66 -6.70 17.98
C THR A 505 9.37 -5.25 17.59
N ASN A 506 10.38 -4.38 17.61
CA ASN A 506 10.26 -2.98 17.18
C ASN A 506 11.39 -2.62 16.20
N PRO A 507 11.24 -2.96 14.90
CA PRO A 507 12.25 -2.67 13.88
C PRO A 507 12.39 -1.17 13.60
N VAL A 508 13.63 -0.66 13.59
CA VAL A 508 13.97 0.78 13.46
C VAL A 508 15.11 1.01 12.46
N ILE A 509 15.47 2.27 12.18
CA ILE A 509 16.64 2.60 11.34
C ILE A 509 17.93 2.33 12.14
N ALA A 510 18.50 1.14 11.96
CA ALA A 510 19.63 0.68 12.78
C ALA A 510 20.49 -0.37 12.08
N SER A 511 21.78 -0.42 12.46
CA SER A 511 22.74 -1.41 11.94
C SER A 511 22.50 -2.85 12.43
N ALA A 512 21.61 -3.05 13.41
CA ALA A 512 21.08 -4.34 13.87
C ALA A 512 19.73 -4.07 14.54
N GLY A 513 18.80 -5.02 14.50
CA GLY A 513 17.41 -4.85 14.91
C GLY A 513 16.61 -3.94 13.96
N GLY A 514 16.99 -3.90 12.69
CA GLY A 514 16.50 -2.93 11.71
C GLY A 514 16.33 -3.52 10.32
N GLU A 515 16.90 -2.87 9.30
CA GLU A 515 16.59 -3.17 7.90
C GLU A 515 16.92 -4.62 7.49
N TRP A 516 17.95 -5.23 8.07
CA TRP A 516 18.30 -6.63 7.77
C TRP A 516 17.28 -7.64 8.28
N ALA A 517 16.71 -7.43 9.47
CA ALA A 517 15.61 -8.25 9.97
C ALA A 517 14.38 -8.13 9.05
N VAL A 518 14.02 -6.89 8.68
CA VAL A 518 12.87 -6.60 7.81
C VAL A 518 13.05 -7.22 6.43
N ILE A 519 14.21 -7.02 5.78
CA ILE A 519 14.49 -7.61 4.45
C ILE A 519 14.51 -9.13 4.53
N GLY A 520 15.13 -9.72 5.55
CA GLY A 520 15.15 -11.18 5.73
C GLY A 520 13.73 -11.75 5.87
N LEU A 521 12.91 -11.16 6.74
CA LEU A 521 11.53 -11.58 7.01
C LEU A 521 10.59 -11.35 5.81
N ALA A 522 10.61 -10.16 5.20
CA ALA A 522 9.74 -9.84 4.06
C ALA A 522 10.08 -10.64 2.79
N ARG A 523 11.32 -11.13 2.65
CA ARG A 523 11.78 -11.86 1.46
C ARG A 523 11.83 -13.38 1.63
N SER A 524 11.76 -13.88 2.87
CA SER A 524 11.81 -15.33 3.16
C SER A 524 10.53 -16.06 2.76
N GLY A 525 9.36 -15.46 3.03
CA GLY A 525 8.07 -16.15 2.99
C GLY A 525 7.72 -16.84 4.33
N TYR A 526 8.41 -16.49 5.41
CA TYR A 526 7.98 -16.82 6.77
C TYR A 526 6.73 -15.99 7.13
N PRO A 527 5.71 -16.56 7.79
CA PRO A 527 4.50 -15.83 8.15
C PRO A 527 4.83 -14.74 9.19
N VAL A 528 4.57 -13.48 8.83
CA VAL A 528 4.78 -12.30 9.66
C VAL A 528 3.52 -11.45 9.60
N SER A 529 3.10 -10.90 10.74
CA SER A 529 1.91 -10.03 10.82
C SER A 529 2.10 -8.74 10.02
N GLU A 530 1.03 -8.23 9.42
CA GLU A 530 1.04 -6.91 8.76
C GLU A 530 1.45 -5.81 9.75
N GLU A 531 1.03 -5.90 11.02
CA GLU A 531 1.40 -4.98 12.09
C GLU A 531 2.92 -4.84 12.29
N TYR A 532 3.70 -5.89 12.03
CA TYR A 532 5.15 -5.85 12.14
C TYR A 532 5.77 -4.90 11.10
N PHE A 533 5.32 -5.00 9.85
CA PHE A 533 5.78 -4.15 8.76
C PHE A 533 5.18 -2.75 8.86
N ALA A 534 3.92 -2.62 9.28
CA ALA A 534 3.28 -1.35 9.64
C ALA A 534 4.13 -0.57 10.66
N ARG A 535 4.60 -1.24 11.72
CA ARG A 535 5.45 -0.67 12.78
C ARG A 535 6.80 -0.22 12.24
N TYR A 536 7.43 -1.00 11.36
CA TYR A 536 8.66 -0.57 10.67
C TYR A 536 8.42 0.70 9.83
N ILE A 537 7.37 0.70 9.00
CA ILE A 537 6.98 1.84 8.15
C ILE A 537 6.74 3.10 9.00
N ALA A 538 5.97 2.98 10.09
CA ALA A 538 5.67 4.10 10.99
C ALA A 538 6.94 4.62 11.70
N ASN A 539 7.80 3.74 12.21
CA ASN A 539 9.08 4.13 12.83
C ASN A 539 9.98 4.88 11.83
N VAL A 540 10.08 4.40 10.58
CA VAL A 540 10.84 5.07 9.52
C VAL A 540 10.22 6.43 9.19
N CYS A 541 8.91 6.51 9.01
CA CYS A 541 8.22 7.77 8.71
C CYS A 541 8.33 8.80 9.84
N GLN A 542 8.25 8.36 11.10
CA GLN A 542 8.50 9.19 12.27
C GLN A 542 9.93 9.74 12.27
N GLU A 543 10.94 8.89 12.11
CA GLU A 543 12.34 9.31 12.14
C GLU A 543 12.69 10.24 10.96
N VAL A 544 12.17 9.96 9.76
CA VAL A 544 12.30 10.84 8.58
C VAL A 544 11.65 12.21 8.84
N ALA A 545 10.44 12.26 9.39
CA ALA A 545 9.75 13.51 9.72
C ALA A 545 10.50 14.32 10.80
N GLU A 546 10.96 13.67 11.87
CA GLU A 546 11.71 14.32 12.96
C GLU A 546 13.08 14.85 12.53
N LYS A 547 13.71 14.19 11.54
CA LYS A 547 14.97 14.63 10.94
C LYS A 547 14.81 15.60 9.76
N GLU A 548 13.60 16.09 9.47
CA GLU A 548 13.27 16.94 8.32
C GLU A 548 13.80 16.34 6.98
N GLY A 549 13.74 15.00 6.83
CA GLY A 549 14.23 14.26 5.65
C GLY A 549 15.71 13.87 5.68
N VAL A 550 16.50 14.31 6.66
CA VAL A 550 17.97 14.16 6.67
C VAL A 550 18.41 13.03 7.62
N LEU A 551 18.36 11.78 7.15
CA LEU A 551 18.74 10.59 7.94
C LEU A 551 20.16 10.65 8.51
N ASP A 552 21.14 11.00 7.67
CA ASP A 552 22.52 11.33 8.05
C ASP A 552 23.12 12.34 7.04
N SER A 553 24.07 13.16 7.50
CA SER A 553 24.76 14.20 6.72
C SER A 553 25.98 13.72 5.92
N ARG A 554 26.40 12.46 6.09
CA ARG A 554 27.60 11.85 5.50
C ARG A 554 27.45 10.36 5.19
N LYS A 555 26.59 9.65 5.91
CA LYS A 555 26.33 8.22 5.69
C LYS A 555 25.19 8.03 4.69
N TYR A 556 25.46 8.16 3.40
CA TYR A 556 24.40 8.00 2.39
C TYR A 556 23.95 6.53 2.24
N THR A 557 24.71 5.59 2.82
CA THR A 557 24.26 4.21 3.08
C THR A 557 23.00 4.11 3.94
N GLU A 558 22.68 5.09 4.81
CA GLU A 558 21.44 5.01 5.60
C GLU A 558 20.19 5.10 4.71
N TYR A 559 20.14 6.07 3.78
CA TYR A 559 19.06 6.17 2.80
C TYR A 559 18.96 4.90 1.95
N SER A 560 20.09 4.35 1.51
CA SER A 560 20.11 3.13 0.69
C SER A 560 19.55 1.90 1.43
N ARG A 561 19.88 1.71 2.71
CA ARG A 561 19.32 0.58 3.49
C ARG A 561 17.83 0.78 3.78
N VAL A 562 17.39 1.99 4.10
CA VAL A 562 15.96 2.29 4.29
C VAL A 562 15.17 2.11 2.99
N VAL A 563 15.71 2.53 1.84
CA VAL A 563 15.09 2.26 0.52
C VAL A 563 14.95 0.75 0.29
N LEU A 564 15.97 -0.06 0.59
CA LEU A 564 15.88 -1.53 0.49
C LEU A 564 14.83 -2.12 1.46
N GLY A 565 14.79 -1.65 2.70
CA GLY A 565 13.82 -2.11 3.72
C GLY A 565 12.38 -1.78 3.36
N LEU A 566 12.10 -0.53 2.95
CA LEU A 566 10.77 -0.09 2.52
C LEU A 566 10.34 -0.77 1.22
N THR A 567 11.25 -0.94 0.26
CA THR A 567 10.96 -1.67 -1.00
C THR A 567 10.62 -3.14 -0.72
N ALA A 568 11.27 -3.78 0.26
CA ALA A 568 10.97 -5.15 0.65
C ALA A 568 9.53 -5.35 1.17
N VAL A 569 8.95 -4.32 1.79
CA VAL A 569 7.57 -4.31 2.32
C VAL A 569 6.58 -3.58 1.40
N GLY A 570 6.98 -3.23 0.17
CA GLY A 570 6.13 -2.60 -0.83
C GLY A 570 5.75 -1.13 -0.58
N TYR A 571 6.39 -0.44 0.36
CA TYR A 571 6.09 0.96 0.67
C TYR A 571 6.80 1.93 -0.29
N ASP A 572 6.13 3.02 -0.69
CA ASP A 572 6.68 4.00 -1.63
C ASP A 572 7.82 4.83 -1.02
N VAL A 573 9.03 4.65 -1.55
CA VAL A 573 10.24 5.36 -1.12
C VAL A 573 10.32 6.81 -1.63
N THR A 574 9.41 7.21 -2.52
CA THR A 574 9.36 8.57 -3.09
C THR A 574 8.48 9.53 -2.29
N ASP A 575 7.63 9.03 -1.39
CA ASP A 575 6.88 9.82 -0.41
C ASP A 575 6.87 9.16 0.99
N VAL A 576 8.00 9.29 1.69
CA VAL A 576 8.15 8.86 3.08
C VAL A 576 7.95 10.08 3.98
N ALA A 577 6.75 10.22 4.54
CA ALA A 577 6.34 11.37 5.35
C ALA A 577 6.54 12.75 4.67
N GLY A 578 6.33 12.84 3.35
CA GLY A 578 6.54 14.05 2.56
C GLY A 578 7.94 14.20 1.95
N TYR A 579 8.78 13.15 2.01
CA TYR A 579 10.17 13.18 1.55
C TYR A 579 10.51 12.04 0.60
N ASN A 580 11.18 12.36 -0.51
CA ASN A 580 11.69 11.37 -1.46
C ASN A 580 13.08 10.89 -1.04
N LEU A 581 13.19 9.63 -0.61
CA LEU A 581 14.46 9.05 -0.13
C LEU A 581 15.46 8.71 -1.25
N LEU A 582 15.06 8.82 -2.52
CA LEU A 582 15.97 8.68 -3.67
C LEU A 582 16.72 9.99 -3.98
N GLU A 583 16.21 11.16 -3.58
CA GLU A 583 16.86 12.46 -3.87
C GLU A 583 18.29 12.57 -3.30
N PRO A 584 18.59 12.13 -2.05
CA PRO A 584 19.97 12.09 -1.55
C PRO A 584 20.89 11.24 -2.44
N LEU A 585 20.40 10.13 -3.00
CA LEU A 585 21.22 9.25 -3.84
C LEU A 585 21.58 9.88 -5.20
N ALA A 586 20.95 10.99 -5.59
CA ALA A 586 21.30 11.75 -6.79
C ALA A 586 22.62 12.55 -6.68
N ASP A 587 23.11 12.84 -5.46
CA ASP A 587 24.37 13.55 -5.24
C ASP A 587 25.57 12.59 -5.18
N TYR A 588 26.19 12.38 -6.33
CA TYR A 588 27.29 11.43 -6.51
C TYR A 588 28.47 11.69 -5.57
N ASP A 589 28.77 12.95 -5.30
CA ASP A 589 29.91 13.35 -4.46
C ASP A 589 29.68 13.00 -2.98
N GLN A 590 28.43 12.89 -2.55
CA GLN A 590 28.06 12.36 -1.24
C GLN A 590 27.98 10.83 -1.24
N VAL A 591 27.43 10.23 -2.30
CA VAL A 591 27.37 8.75 -2.42
C VAL A 591 28.77 8.15 -2.34
N ILE A 592 29.77 8.65 -3.08
CA ILE A 592 31.14 8.09 -3.03
C ILE A 592 31.92 8.40 -1.74
N TRP A 593 31.39 9.25 -0.84
CA TRP A 593 32.12 9.76 0.32
C TRP A 593 32.57 8.67 1.31
N GLN A 594 31.76 7.61 1.45
CA GLN A 594 32.07 6.45 2.31
C GLN A 594 33.01 5.43 1.64
N GLY A 595 33.61 5.76 0.49
CA GLY A 595 34.37 4.79 -0.29
C GLY A 595 33.44 3.81 -1.01
N ILE A 596 33.88 2.56 -1.19
CA ILE A 596 33.18 1.55 -2.01
C ILE A 596 31.76 1.22 -1.49
N ASN A 597 31.54 1.27 -0.18
CA ASN A 597 30.22 0.97 0.41
C ASN A 597 29.10 1.86 -0.15
N GLY A 598 29.39 3.15 -0.39
CA GLY A 598 28.37 4.08 -0.86
C GLY A 598 27.79 3.68 -2.21
N PRO A 599 28.60 3.52 -3.27
CA PRO A 599 28.13 3.05 -4.56
C PRO A 599 27.55 1.64 -4.57
N VAL A 600 28.08 0.72 -3.75
CA VAL A 600 27.54 -0.64 -3.62
C VAL A 600 26.10 -0.61 -3.10
N TYR A 601 25.86 0.08 -1.98
CA TYR A 601 24.51 0.22 -1.42
C TYR A 601 23.59 1.07 -2.30
N ALA A 602 24.09 2.15 -2.89
CA ALA A 602 23.28 3.00 -3.76
C ALA A 602 22.86 2.26 -5.03
N LEU A 603 23.73 1.45 -5.63
CA LEU A 603 23.37 0.65 -6.81
C LEU A 603 22.35 -0.43 -6.45
N LEU A 604 22.54 -1.17 -5.35
CA LEU A 604 21.54 -2.11 -4.82
C LEU A 604 20.18 -1.45 -4.58
N ALA A 605 20.15 -0.29 -3.90
CA ALA A 605 18.92 0.42 -3.56
C ALA A 605 18.20 0.99 -4.80
N LEU A 606 18.94 1.45 -5.81
CA LEU A 606 18.36 1.97 -7.05
C LEU A 606 17.87 0.83 -7.95
N ASP A 607 18.59 -0.29 -8.00
CA ASP A 607 18.26 -1.41 -8.89
C ASP A 607 17.23 -2.36 -8.30
N SER A 608 16.98 -2.33 -6.98
CA SER A 608 16.04 -3.23 -6.31
C SER A 608 14.64 -3.21 -6.89
N ARG A 609 14.21 -2.09 -7.48
CA ARG A 609 12.95 -1.98 -8.23
C ARG A 609 13.07 -1.06 -9.45
N GLU A 610 14.25 -1.09 -10.08
CA GLU A 610 14.62 -0.26 -11.26
C GLU A 610 14.35 1.26 -11.11
N TYR A 611 14.44 1.79 -9.89
CA TYR A 611 14.07 3.19 -9.58
C TYR A 611 14.75 4.21 -10.51
N GLU A 612 13.99 5.22 -10.92
CA GLU A 612 14.53 6.40 -11.58
C GLU A 612 15.37 7.21 -10.60
N ILE A 613 16.56 7.65 -11.02
CA ILE A 613 17.44 8.49 -10.20
C ILE A 613 16.97 9.94 -10.35
N PRO A 614 16.59 10.65 -9.27
CA PRO A 614 16.18 12.04 -9.36
C PRO A 614 17.27 12.97 -9.92
N ALA A 615 16.85 14.15 -10.36
CA ALA A 615 17.78 15.21 -10.74
C ALA A 615 18.56 15.69 -9.52
N ALA A 616 19.89 15.69 -9.61
CA ALA A 616 20.75 16.14 -8.52
C ALA A 616 20.55 17.64 -8.24
N PRO A 617 20.68 18.08 -6.96
CA PRO A 617 20.56 19.49 -6.62
C PRO A 617 21.52 20.39 -7.40
N GLU A 618 21.14 21.65 -7.65
CA GLU A 618 21.93 22.58 -8.46
C GLU A 618 23.38 22.70 -7.96
N GLY A 619 24.33 22.47 -8.87
CA GLY A 619 25.77 22.52 -8.57
C GLY A 619 26.35 21.24 -7.96
N LYS A 620 25.58 20.15 -7.83
CA LYS A 620 26.07 18.82 -7.45
C LYS A 620 26.38 17.93 -8.66
N THR A 621 27.21 16.92 -8.45
CA THR A 621 27.51 15.92 -9.48
C THR A 621 26.39 14.89 -9.57
N GLN A 622 25.73 14.79 -10.71
CA GLN A 622 24.66 13.81 -10.94
C GLN A 622 25.14 12.36 -10.80
N THR A 623 24.48 11.57 -9.95
CA THR A 623 24.59 10.10 -9.91
C THR A 623 23.95 9.47 -11.14
N THR A 624 24.58 8.41 -11.65
CA THR A 624 24.07 7.53 -12.71
C THR A 624 24.56 6.12 -12.43
N ARG A 625 23.79 5.08 -12.77
CA ARG A 625 24.19 3.66 -12.67
C ARG A 625 25.61 3.41 -13.19
N GLU A 626 25.92 3.86 -14.40
CA GLU A 626 27.25 3.77 -15.02
C GLU A 626 28.38 4.31 -14.13
N LYS A 627 28.23 5.52 -13.56
CA LYS A 627 29.23 6.07 -12.62
C LYS A 627 29.39 5.26 -11.33
N LEU A 628 28.33 4.63 -10.83
CA LEU A 628 28.42 3.77 -9.65
C LEU A 628 29.18 2.49 -10.00
N ILE A 629 28.85 1.87 -11.14
CA ILE A 629 29.53 0.69 -11.71
C ILE A 629 31.01 1.00 -11.94
N ASP A 630 31.33 2.06 -12.70
CA ASP A 630 32.71 2.48 -12.98
C ASP A 630 33.49 2.71 -11.68
N TYR A 631 32.91 3.37 -10.67
CA TYR A 631 33.58 3.55 -9.38
C TYR A 631 33.85 2.22 -8.66
N ILE A 632 32.91 1.28 -8.68
CA ILE A 632 33.12 -0.07 -8.10
C ILE A 632 34.24 -0.78 -8.86
N LEU A 633 34.23 -0.78 -10.19
CA LEU A 633 35.27 -1.39 -11.03
C LEU A 633 36.64 -0.74 -10.82
N GLU A 634 36.72 0.58 -10.66
CA GLU A 634 37.96 1.31 -10.32
C GLU A 634 38.54 0.94 -8.95
N LYS A 635 37.73 0.36 -8.05
CA LYS A 635 38.20 -0.17 -6.74
C LYS A 635 38.60 -1.64 -6.78
N GLU A 636 38.50 -2.33 -7.92
CA GLU A 636 38.94 -3.73 -8.00
C GLU A 636 40.44 -3.84 -7.69
N ILE A 637 40.79 -4.77 -6.79
CA ILE A 637 42.16 -5.03 -6.40
C ILE A 637 42.80 -5.93 -7.46
N ALA A 638 44.07 -5.69 -7.80
CA ALA A 638 44.77 -6.42 -8.88
C ALA A 638 44.84 -7.95 -8.73
N SER A 639 44.51 -8.52 -7.55
CA SER A 639 44.37 -9.96 -7.32
C SER A 639 42.93 -10.50 -7.55
N GLY A 640 42.02 -9.68 -8.07
CA GLY A 640 40.58 -9.89 -8.03
C GLY A 640 39.96 -9.50 -6.69
N GLY A 641 38.68 -9.13 -6.72
CA GLY A 641 37.88 -8.74 -5.56
C GLY A 641 38.14 -7.33 -5.04
N TRP A 642 37.51 -7.00 -3.91
CA TRP A 642 37.43 -5.65 -3.36
C TRP A 642 37.71 -5.62 -1.85
N ALA A 643 37.99 -4.44 -1.31
CA ALA A 643 38.14 -4.22 0.12
C ALA A 643 37.70 -2.81 0.52
N LEU A 644 37.27 -2.65 1.77
CA LEU A 644 36.89 -1.35 2.31
C LEU A 644 38.11 -0.42 2.44
N PHE A 645 39.26 -0.99 2.83
CA PHE A 645 40.54 -0.30 2.96
C PHE A 645 41.70 -1.23 2.56
N GLY A 646 42.81 -0.65 2.08
CA GLY A 646 44.04 -1.40 1.78
C GLY A 646 44.04 -2.03 0.38
N SER A 647 44.83 -3.10 0.21
CA SER A 647 45.12 -3.72 -1.09
C SER A 647 45.01 -5.26 -1.06
N SER A 648 44.23 -5.79 -0.13
CA SER A 648 43.97 -7.23 0.04
C SER A 648 42.47 -7.43 -0.01
N ALA A 649 41.97 -8.24 -0.95
CA ALA A 649 40.54 -8.50 -1.06
C ALA A 649 39.97 -9.11 0.24
N ASP A 650 38.82 -8.59 0.63
CA ASP A 650 38.04 -8.89 1.83
C ASP A 650 36.77 -9.64 1.42
N PRO A 651 36.35 -10.72 2.12
CA PRO A 651 35.25 -11.55 1.63
C PRO A 651 33.92 -10.81 1.65
N ASP A 652 33.67 -9.99 2.67
CA ASP A 652 32.41 -9.28 2.88
C ASP A 652 32.22 -8.24 1.78
N ILE A 653 33.23 -7.38 1.59
CA ILE A 653 33.20 -6.31 0.60
C ILE A 653 33.26 -6.86 -0.84
N THR A 654 33.98 -7.96 -1.07
CA THR A 654 34.01 -8.63 -2.38
C THR A 654 32.64 -9.20 -2.73
N ALA A 655 31.97 -9.83 -1.77
CA ALA A 655 30.65 -10.39 -1.96
C ALA A 655 29.58 -9.29 -2.17
N MET A 656 29.56 -8.25 -1.34
CA MET A 656 28.64 -7.12 -1.51
C MET A 656 28.82 -6.39 -2.85
N ALA A 657 30.06 -6.24 -3.33
CA ALA A 657 30.33 -5.68 -4.65
C ALA A 657 29.82 -6.59 -5.79
N ILE A 658 29.89 -7.92 -5.65
CA ILE A 658 29.27 -8.86 -6.59
C ILE A 658 27.74 -8.69 -6.59
N GLN A 659 27.10 -8.62 -5.41
CA GLN A 659 25.64 -8.45 -5.28
C GLN A 659 25.16 -7.19 -6.03
N ALA A 660 25.84 -6.05 -5.83
CA ALA A 660 25.52 -4.79 -6.51
C ALA A 660 25.74 -4.83 -8.04
N LEU A 661 26.65 -5.70 -8.51
CA LEU A 661 26.99 -5.84 -9.93
C LEU A 661 26.20 -6.95 -10.64
N ALA A 662 25.40 -7.75 -9.92
CA ALA A 662 24.78 -8.97 -10.44
C ALA A 662 23.88 -8.72 -11.66
N ALA A 663 23.05 -7.67 -11.65
CA ALA A 663 22.17 -7.30 -12.77
C ALA A 663 22.92 -6.96 -14.08
N TYR A 664 24.22 -6.65 -13.99
CA TYR A 664 25.09 -6.30 -15.11
C TYR A 664 26.02 -7.46 -15.53
N TYR A 665 25.95 -8.60 -14.83
CA TYR A 665 26.71 -9.80 -15.16
C TYR A 665 26.17 -10.44 -16.45
N GLY A 666 27.05 -10.82 -17.37
CA GLY A 666 26.70 -11.35 -18.69
C GLY A 666 26.24 -10.30 -19.71
N THR A 667 25.87 -9.09 -19.29
CA THR A 667 25.44 -7.99 -20.17
C THR A 667 26.54 -6.94 -20.38
N ASP A 668 27.24 -6.51 -19.31
CA ASP A 668 28.44 -5.70 -19.41
C ASP A 668 29.70 -6.58 -19.30
N SER A 669 30.52 -6.57 -20.36
CA SER A 669 31.77 -7.35 -20.43
C SER A 669 32.85 -6.92 -19.41
N ARG A 670 32.88 -5.64 -18.99
CA ARG A 670 33.78 -5.13 -17.95
C ARG A 670 33.39 -5.73 -16.60
N VAL A 671 32.09 -5.65 -16.28
CA VAL A 671 31.52 -6.19 -15.04
C VAL A 671 31.70 -7.69 -14.98
N THR A 672 31.30 -8.41 -16.03
CA THR A 672 31.46 -9.86 -16.15
C THR A 672 32.89 -10.29 -15.84
N ALA A 673 33.89 -9.66 -16.46
CA ALA A 673 35.28 -10.00 -16.25
C ALA A 673 35.78 -9.71 -14.80
N ALA A 674 35.29 -8.66 -14.15
CA ALA A 674 35.62 -8.33 -12.76
C ALA A 674 34.95 -9.29 -11.77
N VAL A 675 33.66 -9.59 -11.98
CA VAL A 675 32.89 -10.56 -11.18
C VAL A 675 33.50 -11.96 -11.29
N ASP A 676 33.90 -12.42 -12.49
CA ASP A 676 34.57 -13.72 -12.66
C ASP A 676 35.86 -13.82 -11.82
N ARG A 677 36.66 -12.75 -11.80
CA ARG A 677 37.88 -12.67 -10.97
C ARG A 677 37.54 -12.64 -9.48
N ALA A 678 36.48 -11.94 -9.09
CA ALA A 678 36.02 -11.86 -7.71
C ALA A 678 35.47 -13.20 -7.20
N VAL A 679 34.68 -13.93 -8.00
CA VAL A 679 34.20 -15.29 -7.67
C VAL A 679 35.37 -16.26 -7.54
N ALA A 680 36.33 -16.22 -8.48
CA ALA A 680 37.56 -17.01 -8.37
C ALA A 680 38.39 -16.64 -7.12
N ARG A 681 38.41 -15.36 -6.74
CA ARG A 681 39.08 -14.86 -5.53
C ARG A 681 38.39 -15.36 -4.26
N LEU A 682 37.06 -15.33 -4.18
CA LEU A 682 36.29 -15.87 -3.06
C LEU A 682 36.54 -17.38 -2.89
N SER A 683 36.44 -18.16 -3.98
CA SER A 683 36.77 -19.60 -3.97
C SER A 683 38.21 -19.89 -3.47
N ALA A 684 39.16 -18.97 -3.67
CA ALA A 684 40.52 -19.09 -3.16
C ALA A 684 40.72 -18.56 -1.73
N MET A 685 39.74 -17.85 -1.16
CA MET A 685 39.78 -17.30 0.20
C MET A 685 39.10 -18.21 1.24
N GLN A 686 38.15 -19.03 0.79
CA GLN A 686 37.45 -20.05 1.57
C GLN A 686 38.44 -21.00 2.30
N LYS A 687 38.06 -21.45 3.49
CA LYS A 687 38.86 -22.35 4.34
C LYS A 687 38.44 -23.81 4.16
N GLU A 688 39.22 -24.74 4.74
CA GLU A 688 38.98 -26.19 4.66
C GLU A 688 37.71 -26.64 5.40
N ASP A 689 37.18 -25.81 6.30
CA ASP A 689 35.87 -25.99 6.95
C ASP A 689 34.70 -25.42 6.11
N GLY A 690 34.96 -24.93 4.89
CA GLY A 690 34.00 -24.27 4.02
C GLY A 690 33.77 -22.78 4.35
N GLY A 691 34.30 -22.28 5.46
CA GLY A 691 34.03 -20.95 5.97
C GLY A 691 34.88 -19.82 5.37
N PHE A 692 34.49 -18.59 5.68
CA PHE A 692 35.18 -17.37 5.28
C PHE A 692 35.69 -16.57 6.48
N ALA A 693 36.94 -16.12 6.41
CA ALA A 693 37.58 -15.34 7.48
C ALA A 693 37.71 -13.87 7.09
N SER A 694 37.10 -13.01 7.89
CA SER A 694 37.23 -11.55 7.86
C SER A 694 37.84 -11.06 9.19
N TRP A 695 38.64 -10.00 9.14
CA TRP A 695 39.38 -9.42 10.29
C TRP A 695 40.16 -10.39 11.21
N GLY A 696 40.44 -11.62 10.74
CA GLY A 696 41.22 -12.64 11.43
C GLY A 696 40.43 -13.85 11.97
N SER A 697 39.09 -13.85 11.87
CA SER A 697 38.23 -14.94 12.37
C SER A 697 37.28 -15.46 11.29
N VAL A 698 37.10 -16.79 11.21
CA VAL A 698 36.00 -17.39 10.44
C VAL A 698 34.69 -17.06 11.14
N ASN A 699 33.72 -16.48 10.43
CA ASN A 699 32.50 -15.95 11.03
C ASN A 699 31.26 -16.12 10.12
N SER A 700 30.08 -16.04 10.75
CA SER A 700 28.79 -16.26 10.08
C SER A 700 28.49 -15.20 9.01
N GLU A 701 28.74 -13.93 9.31
CA GLU A 701 28.44 -12.78 8.44
C GLU A 701 29.20 -12.86 7.10
N SER A 702 30.48 -13.25 7.13
CA SER A 702 31.28 -13.47 5.91
C SER A 702 30.75 -14.63 5.06
N CYS A 703 30.31 -15.74 5.68
CA CYS A 703 29.68 -16.83 4.96
C CYS A 703 28.33 -16.38 4.35
N ALA A 704 27.53 -15.64 5.11
CA ALA A 704 26.23 -15.12 4.70
C ALA A 704 26.36 -14.19 3.47
N GLN A 705 27.27 -13.21 3.50
CA GLN A 705 27.49 -12.31 2.37
C GLN A 705 27.91 -13.07 1.10
N VAL A 706 28.79 -14.08 1.23
CA VAL A 706 29.19 -14.93 0.10
C VAL A 706 28.01 -15.74 -0.44
N VAL A 707 27.16 -16.31 0.42
CA VAL A 707 25.92 -17.01 -0.01
C VAL A 707 24.99 -16.07 -0.79
N VAL A 708 24.76 -14.85 -0.32
CA VAL A 708 23.93 -13.85 -1.04
C VAL A 708 24.57 -13.46 -2.38
N ALA A 709 25.90 -13.36 -2.45
CA ALA A 709 26.61 -13.05 -3.69
C ALA A 709 26.58 -14.19 -4.73
N LEU A 710 26.68 -15.45 -4.30
CA LEU A 710 26.60 -16.60 -5.21
C LEU A 710 25.17 -16.80 -5.73
N THR A 711 24.19 -16.71 -4.85
CA THR A 711 22.76 -16.81 -5.22
C THR A 711 22.33 -15.68 -6.17
N ALA A 712 22.83 -14.45 -6.00
CA ALA A 712 22.62 -13.36 -6.95
C ALA A 712 23.20 -13.61 -8.36
N LEU A 713 24.18 -14.51 -8.51
CA LEU A 713 24.73 -14.94 -9.81
C LEU A 713 24.11 -16.25 -10.33
N GLY A 714 23.09 -16.79 -9.66
CA GLY A 714 22.52 -18.10 -10.00
C GLY A 714 23.44 -19.29 -9.67
N ILE A 715 24.46 -19.09 -8.81
CA ILE A 715 25.40 -20.13 -8.39
C ILE A 715 24.92 -20.75 -7.09
N ASP A 716 24.74 -22.07 -7.08
CA ASP A 716 24.38 -22.84 -5.90
C ASP A 716 25.54 -22.87 -4.87
N PRO A 717 25.37 -22.26 -3.67
CA PRO A 717 26.40 -22.21 -2.63
C PRO A 717 26.65 -23.55 -1.91
N ALA A 718 25.73 -24.52 -2.02
CA ALA A 718 25.88 -25.86 -1.45
C ALA A 718 26.50 -26.84 -2.45
N ALA A 719 26.19 -26.71 -3.76
CA ALA A 719 26.57 -27.68 -4.79
C ALA A 719 27.75 -27.26 -5.69
N ASP A 720 28.10 -25.97 -5.83
CA ASP A 720 29.16 -25.55 -6.75
C ASP A 720 30.55 -26.03 -6.27
N ALA A 721 31.19 -26.88 -7.08
CA ALA A 721 32.47 -27.50 -6.76
C ALA A 721 33.64 -26.51 -6.52
N ARG A 722 33.52 -25.24 -6.92
CA ARG A 722 34.49 -24.19 -6.58
C ARG A 722 34.40 -23.82 -5.09
N PHE A 723 33.22 -23.93 -4.50
CA PHE A 723 32.90 -23.54 -3.12
C PHE A 723 32.77 -24.71 -2.15
N ILE A 724 33.30 -25.90 -2.52
CA ILE A 724 33.41 -27.06 -1.64
C ILE A 724 34.90 -27.31 -1.33
N LYS A 725 35.28 -27.24 -0.05
CA LYS A 725 36.65 -27.50 0.45
C LYS A 725 36.62 -28.64 1.46
N ASN A 726 37.47 -29.66 1.26
CA ASN A 726 37.54 -30.85 2.11
C ASN A 726 36.16 -31.52 2.40
N GLY A 727 35.21 -31.39 1.48
CA GLY A 727 33.85 -31.91 1.62
C GLY A 727 32.81 -30.94 2.23
N ASN A 728 33.23 -29.76 2.69
CA ASN A 728 32.35 -28.73 3.27
C ASN A 728 32.10 -27.60 2.27
N SER A 729 30.84 -27.25 2.05
CA SER A 729 30.40 -26.09 1.27
C SER A 729 30.39 -24.80 2.11
N VAL A 730 30.16 -23.63 1.49
CA VAL A 730 29.92 -22.40 2.25
C VAL A 730 28.56 -22.41 2.97
N MET A 731 27.59 -23.20 2.47
CA MET A 731 26.32 -23.40 3.16
C MET A 731 26.50 -24.23 4.43
N ASP A 732 27.26 -25.33 4.39
CA ASP A 732 27.56 -26.14 5.59
C ASP A 732 28.26 -25.29 6.67
N ALA A 733 29.23 -24.48 6.25
CA ALA A 733 29.92 -23.55 7.14
C ALA A 733 28.96 -22.51 7.75
N LEU A 734 28.04 -21.93 6.96
CA LEU A 734 27.03 -21.00 7.47
C LEU A 734 26.11 -21.70 8.50
N LEU A 735 25.53 -22.85 8.15
CA LEU A 735 24.62 -23.59 9.02
C LEU A 735 25.28 -24.03 10.33
N SER A 736 26.59 -24.29 10.35
CA SER A 736 27.34 -24.60 11.59
C SER A 736 27.33 -23.48 12.64
N PHE A 737 27.06 -22.23 12.23
CA PHE A 737 26.91 -21.10 13.15
C PHE A 737 25.51 -21.00 13.78
N ALA A 738 24.53 -21.77 13.31
CA ALA A 738 23.19 -21.78 13.88
C ALA A 738 23.19 -22.17 15.38
N VAL A 739 22.12 -21.78 16.08
CA VAL A 739 21.90 -22.06 17.50
C VAL A 739 20.55 -22.73 17.68
N ALA A 740 20.51 -23.79 18.50
CA ALA A 740 19.27 -24.49 18.81
C ALA A 740 18.23 -23.54 19.42
N GLY A 741 16.98 -23.60 18.92
CA GLY A 741 15.93 -22.62 19.23
C GLY A 741 15.92 -21.38 18.34
N GLY A 742 16.82 -21.30 17.35
CA GLY A 742 16.89 -20.26 16.34
C GLY A 742 18.01 -19.24 16.58
N GLY A 743 18.44 -18.59 15.49
CA GLY A 743 19.48 -17.57 15.51
C GLY A 743 20.89 -18.10 15.20
N PHE A 744 21.82 -17.17 14.97
CA PHE A 744 23.21 -17.45 14.60
C PHE A 744 24.19 -16.83 15.59
N ARG A 745 25.33 -17.50 15.80
CA ARG A 745 26.48 -16.95 16.52
C ARG A 745 27.45 -16.28 15.54
N HIS A 746 28.18 -15.26 15.98
CA HIS A 746 29.20 -14.59 15.16
C HIS A 746 30.38 -15.54 14.82
N VAL A 747 30.92 -16.24 15.83
CA VAL A 747 32.08 -17.14 15.72
C VAL A 747 31.85 -18.42 16.51
N GLU A 748 32.62 -19.48 16.21
CA GLU A 748 32.59 -20.75 16.94
C GLU A 748 32.74 -20.53 18.46
N GLY A 749 31.95 -21.27 19.26
CA GLY A 749 31.92 -21.12 20.72
C GLY A 749 31.19 -19.86 21.24
N GLY A 750 30.75 -18.95 20.37
CA GLY A 750 29.90 -17.82 20.72
C GLY A 750 28.44 -18.20 20.99
N GLY A 751 27.70 -17.32 21.67
CA GLY A 751 26.24 -17.34 21.77
C GLY A 751 25.56 -16.61 20.59
N VAL A 752 24.22 -16.56 20.60
CA VAL A 752 23.42 -15.86 19.58
C VAL A 752 23.82 -14.38 19.48
N ASN A 753 23.92 -13.86 18.27
CA ASN A 753 24.27 -12.49 17.95
C ASN A 753 23.26 -11.92 16.93
N GLY A 754 22.72 -10.72 17.18
CA GLY A 754 21.70 -10.10 16.32
C GLY A 754 22.16 -9.92 14.87
N MET A 755 23.31 -9.26 14.64
CA MET A 755 23.83 -9.00 13.30
C MET A 755 24.15 -10.30 12.53
N ALA A 756 24.75 -11.28 13.20
CA ALA A 756 24.99 -12.61 12.62
C ALA A 756 23.69 -13.33 12.26
N THR A 757 22.64 -13.15 13.07
CA THR A 757 21.31 -13.74 12.86
C THR A 757 20.58 -13.07 11.70
N GLU A 758 20.56 -11.74 11.64
CA GLU A 758 19.88 -10.97 10.60
C GLU A 758 20.52 -11.21 9.22
N GLN A 759 21.86 -11.14 9.13
CA GLN A 759 22.57 -11.43 7.88
C GLN A 759 22.53 -12.92 7.51
N GLY A 760 22.67 -13.82 8.50
CA GLY A 760 22.50 -15.26 8.30
C GLY A 760 21.13 -15.59 7.71
N TYR A 761 20.06 -15.01 8.27
CA TYR A 761 18.71 -15.20 7.76
C TYR A 761 18.48 -14.60 6.36
N CYS A 762 19.06 -13.42 6.07
CA CYS A 762 19.10 -12.89 4.70
C CYS A 762 19.76 -13.87 3.71
N ALA A 763 20.82 -14.57 4.13
CA ALA A 763 21.49 -15.57 3.31
C ALA A 763 20.67 -16.87 3.15
N LEU A 764 19.99 -17.34 4.20
CA LEU A 764 19.04 -18.47 4.08
C LEU A 764 17.89 -18.11 3.14
N ALA A 765 17.32 -16.90 3.26
CA ALA A 765 16.28 -16.41 2.37
C ALA A 765 16.79 -16.28 0.92
N ALA A 766 18.01 -15.78 0.70
CA ALA A 766 18.60 -15.71 -0.64
C ALA A 766 18.79 -17.09 -1.28
N TYR A 767 19.22 -18.10 -0.50
CA TYR A 767 19.36 -19.48 -0.96
C TYR A 767 18.02 -20.16 -1.20
N ASP A 768 17.02 -19.92 -0.36
CA ASP A 768 15.66 -20.38 -0.56
C ASP A 768 15.02 -19.78 -1.81
N ARG A 769 15.24 -18.49 -2.06
CA ARG A 769 14.82 -17.82 -3.30
C ARG A 769 15.50 -18.41 -4.53
N LEU A 770 16.81 -18.69 -4.49
CA LEU A 770 17.53 -19.35 -5.58
C LEU A 770 16.93 -20.74 -5.90
N ARG A 771 16.82 -21.61 -4.88
CA ARG A 771 16.25 -22.96 -5.06
C ARG A 771 14.80 -22.90 -5.54
N SER A 772 14.05 -21.92 -5.04
CA SER A 772 12.68 -21.65 -5.46
C SER A 772 12.54 -20.85 -6.76
N GLY A 773 13.61 -20.61 -7.52
CA GLY A 773 13.56 -19.89 -8.81
C GLY A 773 13.01 -18.46 -8.74
N ARG A 774 12.97 -17.87 -7.54
CA ARG A 774 12.48 -16.50 -7.29
C ARG A 774 13.60 -15.49 -7.61
N THR A 775 13.25 -14.22 -7.78
CA THR A 775 14.25 -13.14 -7.95
C THR A 775 15.26 -13.13 -6.79
N PHE A 776 16.49 -12.66 -7.01
CA PHE A 776 17.47 -12.65 -5.93
C PHE A 776 17.07 -11.70 -4.78
N LEU A 777 17.67 -11.84 -3.59
CA LEU A 777 17.23 -11.17 -2.36
C LEU A 777 16.89 -9.67 -2.52
N TYR A 778 17.77 -8.91 -3.20
CA TYR A 778 17.60 -7.46 -3.40
C TYR A 778 16.95 -7.08 -4.74
N ASP A 779 16.74 -8.01 -5.68
CA ASP A 779 15.82 -7.78 -6.80
C ASP A 779 14.40 -7.97 -6.29
N MET A 780 13.74 -6.86 -6.00
CA MET A 780 12.40 -6.74 -5.45
C MET A 780 11.39 -6.32 -6.53
N THR A 781 11.68 -6.60 -7.81
CA THR A 781 10.72 -6.40 -8.91
C THR A 781 9.50 -7.32 -8.80
N ASP A 782 9.60 -8.40 -8.02
CA ASP A 782 8.51 -9.29 -7.64
C ASP A 782 7.67 -8.80 -6.45
N VAL A 783 8.06 -7.70 -5.78
CA VAL A 783 7.27 -7.11 -4.69
C VAL A 783 6.13 -6.26 -5.25
N ILE A 784 4.91 -6.60 -4.81
CA ILE A 784 3.69 -5.83 -5.06
C ILE A 784 3.73 -4.57 -4.18
N PRO A 785 3.67 -3.36 -4.75
CA PRO A 785 3.56 -2.14 -3.95
C PRO A 785 2.21 -2.05 -3.26
N LEU A 786 2.22 -1.47 -2.06
CA LEU A 786 1.02 -0.95 -1.44
C LEU A 786 0.46 0.18 -2.31
N ASN A 787 -0.85 0.23 -2.45
CA ASN A 787 -1.52 1.40 -3.03
C ASN A 787 -1.64 2.54 -1.99
N ALA A 788 -2.08 3.72 -2.43
CA ALA A 788 -2.09 4.91 -1.57
C ALA A 788 -2.94 4.78 -0.29
N TYR A 789 -4.10 4.09 -0.34
CA TYR A 789 -4.91 3.91 0.87
C TYR A 789 -4.37 2.79 1.75
N GLU A 790 -3.80 1.72 1.17
CA GLU A 790 -3.10 0.67 1.92
C GLU A 790 -1.89 1.23 2.68
N SER A 791 -1.10 2.13 2.06
CA SER A 791 -0.01 2.83 2.74
C SER A 791 -0.50 3.66 3.93
N VAL A 792 -1.69 4.27 3.84
CA VAL A 792 -2.32 4.96 4.98
C VAL A 792 -2.81 3.99 6.04
N GLU A 793 -3.41 2.85 5.67
CA GLU A 793 -3.80 1.80 6.62
C GLU A 793 -2.59 1.28 7.41
N GLN A 794 -1.45 1.05 6.74
CA GLN A 794 -0.18 0.65 7.37
C GLN A 794 0.38 1.73 8.29
N LEU A 795 0.35 3.01 7.89
CA LEU A 795 0.76 4.12 8.76
C LEU A 795 -0.09 4.21 10.03
N ILE A 796 -1.41 3.97 9.92
CA ILE A 796 -2.32 4.00 11.06
C ILE A 796 -2.11 2.78 11.98
N ALA A 797 -1.98 1.58 11.41
CA ALA A 797 -1.68 0.37 12.17
C ALA A 797 -0.34 0.46 12.92
N GLY A 798 0.66 1.12 12.32
CA GLY A 798 1.96 1.34 12.93
C GLY A 798 2.00 2.38 14.07
N ILE A 799 0.90 3.10 14.37
CA ILE A 799 0.85 4.06 15.49
C ILE A 799 1.06 3.36 16.84
N GLY A 800 0.53 2.14 17.00
CA GLY A 800 0.64 1.36 18.24
C GLY A 800 0.08 2.08 19.48
N GLU A 801 0.77 1.93 20.62
CA GLU A 801 0.38 2.61 21.86
C GLU A 801 0.66 4.13 21.77
N VAL A 802 -0.36 4.93 22.07
CA VAL A 802 -0.29 6.39 21.94
C VAL A 802 0.26 7.03 23.21
N GLY A 803 1.55 7.35 23.17
CA GLY A 803 2.25 8.16 24.16
C GLY A 803 2.45 9.62 23.71
N VAL A 804 3.16 10.41 24.51
CA VAL A 804 3.46 11.82 24.17
C VAL A 804 4.46 11.95 23.01
N GLY A 805 5.23 10.90 22.71
CA GLY A 805 6.12 10.81 21.55
C GLY A 805 5.41 10.54 20.22
N SER A 806 4.22 9.96 20.21
CA SER A 806 3.53 9.48 18.98
C SER A 806 3.03 10.60 18.07
N GLY A 807 3.19 11.88 18.44
CA GLY A 807 2.61 13.01 17.72
C GLY A 807 3.18 13.28 16.33
N SER A 808 4.42 12.89 16.06
CA SER A 808 5.03 12.93 14.72
C SER A 808 4.40 11.88 13.80
N GLY A 809 4.29 10.63 14.26
CA GLY A 809 3.64 9.53 13.53
C GLY A 809 2.15 9.78 13.25
N ILE A 810 1.38 10.18 14.27
CA ILE A 810 -0.05 10.51 14.13
C ILE A 810 -0.26 11.67 13.13
N ALA A 811 0.57 12.71 13.18
CA ALA A 811 0.50 13.82 12.23
C ALA A 811 0.86 13.40 10.79
N ALA A 812 1.79 12.47 10.61
CA ALA A 812 2.13 11.91 9.30
C ALA A 812 0.98 11.06 8.74
N ALA A 813 0.42 10.16 9.54
CA ALA A 813 -0.74 9.35 9.16
C ALA A 813 -1.97 10.21 8.79
N ARG A 814 -2.25 11.26 9.57
CA ARG A 814 -3.30 12.25 9.23
C ARG A 814 -3.00 13.01 7.94
N ALA A 815 -1.77 13.48 7.73
CA ALA A 815 -1.41 14.19 6.51
C ALA A 815 -1.53 13.30 5.26
N ALA A 816 -1.16 12.02 5.37
CA ALA A 816 -1.31 11.04 4.28
C ALA A 816 -2.79 10.72 4.02
N PHE A 817 -3.60 10.49 5.06
CA PHE A 817 -5.05 10.32 4.93
C PHE A 817 -5.73 11.54 4.27
N ASP A 818 -5.39 12.75 4.70
CA ASP A 818 -5.97 14.00 4.19
C ASP A 818 -5.54 14.28 2.73
N ALA A 819 -4.45 13.68 2.26
CA ALA A 819 -3.99 13.78 0.86
C ALA A 819 -4.74 12.83 -0.09
N LEU A 820 -5.39 11.77 0.42
CA LEU A 820 -6.18 10.85 -0.39
C LEU A 820 -7.45 11.52 -0.97
N PRO A 821 -7.84 11.20 -2.22
CA PRO A 821 -9.18 11.51 -2.72
C PRO A 821 -10.28 10.91 -1.83
N ALA A 822 -11.45 11.54 -1.76
CA ALA A 822 -12.55 11.11 -0.87
C ALA A 822 -12.98 9.64 -1.07
N ALA A 823 -12.95 9.13 -2.31
CA ALA A 823 -13.24 7.72 -2.62
C ALA A 823 -12.18 6.74 -2.07
N GLN A 824 -10.93 7.18 -1.90
CA GLN A 824 -9.85 6.40 -1.27
C GLN A 824 -9.84 6.56 0.26
N GLN A 825 -10.18 7.75 0.79
CA GLN A 825 -10.41 7.94 2.24
C GLN A 825 -11.48 6.99 2.78
N ALA A 826 -12.54 6.74 2.01
CA ALA A 826 -13.60 5.80 2.36
C ALA A 826 -13.16 4.31 2.37
N LYS A 827 -11.97 3.99 1.82
CA LYS A 827 -11.42 2.63 1.77
C LYS A 827 -10.46 2.32 2.91
N VAL A 828 -9.97 3.34 3.62
CA VAL A 828 -9.12 3.19 4.82
C VAL A 828 -9.98 2.68 5.99
N LYS A 829 -9.90 1.38 6.28
CA LYS A 829 -10.79 0.69 7.23
C LYS A 829 -10.55 1.09 8.69
N ASN A 830 -9.35 1.55 9.01
CA ASN A 830 -8.89 1.91 10.36
C ASN A 830 -8.85 3.43 10.62
N ALA A 831 -9.56 4.24 9.83
CA ALA A 831 -9.57 5.71 9.98
C ALA A 831 -10.11 6.19 11.36
N ASP A 832 -10.88 5.34 12.05
CA ASP A 832 -11.34 5.54 13.42
C ASP A 832 -10.22 5.36 14.46
N VAL A 833 -9.29 4.42 14.24
CA VAL A 833 -8.08 4.24 15.07
C VAL A 833 -7.22 5.50 15.05
N LEU A 834 -7.06 6.13 13.88
CA LEU A 834 -6.37 7.41 13.74
C LEU A 834 -7.06 8.52 14.57
N ALA A 835 -8.39 8.62 14.48
CA ALA A 835 -9.15 9.62 15.24
C ALA A 835 -9.08 9.36 16.77
N ALA A 836 -9.06 8.10 17.19
CA ALA A 836 -8.87 7.72 18.59
C ALA A 836 -7.45 8.07 19.07
N ALA A 837 -6.43 7.86 18.23
CA ALA A 837 -5.05 8.23 18.54
C ALA A 837 -4.86 9.75 18.69
N GLU A 838 -5.45 10.54 17.78
CA GLU A 838 -5.48 12.01 17.88
C GLU A 838 -6.15 12.48 19.20
N ALA A 839 -7.28 11.86 19.57
CA ALA A 839 -7.98 12.17 20.81
C ALA A 839 -7.17 11.79 22.07
N ARG A 840 -6.49 10.62 22.05
CA ARG A 840 -5.64 10.17 23.16
C ARG A 840 -4.44 11.08 23.36
N LEU A 841 -3.74 11.46 22.29
CA LEU A 841 -2.62 12.40 22.35
C LEU A 841 -3.08 13.78 22.86
N ALA A 842 -4.24 14.28 22.40
CA ALA A 842 -4.80 15.53 22.89
C ALA A 842 -5.10 15.48 24.41
N GLY A 843 -5.60 14.34 24.92
CA GLY A 843 -5.80 14.10 26.35
C GLY A 843 -4.48 14.15 27.14
N LEU A 844 -3.46 13.42 26.71
CA LEU A 844 -2.13 13.39 27.36
C LEU A 844 -1.50 14.79 27.44
N LEU A 845 -1.64 15.61 26.38
CA LEU A 845 -1.15 16.99 26.35
C LEU A 845 -1.98 17.93 27.22
N GLN A 846 -3.28 17.69 27.35
CA GLN A 846 -4.17 18.44 28.25
C GLN A 846 -3.82 18.17 29.72
N GLU A 847 -3.58 16.91 30.11
CA GLU A 847 -3.14 16.52 31.46
C GLU A 847 -1.85 17.28 31.87
N ILE A 848 -0.84 17.31 31.00
CA ILE A 848 0.39 18.09 31.21
C ILE A 848 0.07 19.58 31.36
N SER A 849 -0.77 20.15 30.49
CA SER A 849 -1.14 21.56 30.53
C SER A 849 -1.85 21.96 31.82
N GLU A 850 -2.75 21.11 32.31
CA GLU A 850 -3.46 21.33 33.58
C GLU A 850 -2.51 21.26 34.77
N THR A 851 -1.54 20.34 34.78
CA THR A 851 -0.51 20.29 35.83
C THR A 851 0.37 21.55 35.80
N ILE A 852 0.81 21.99 34.61
CA ILE A 852 1.54 23.27 34.45
C ILE A 852 0.71 24.45 34.98
N GLN A 853 -0.59 24.51 34.67
CA GLN A 853 -1.50 25.56 35.13
C GLN A 853 -1.71 25.51 36.65
N LYS A 854 -1.91 24.33 37.25
CA LYS A 854 -2.03 24.14 38.71
C LYS A 854 -0.77 24.62 39.44
N ILE A 855 0.42 24.29 38.94
CA ILE A 855 1.70 24.79 39.48
C ILE A 855 1.80 26.31 39.34
N GLY A 856 1.42 26.87 38.19
CA GLY A 856 1.41 28.32 37.97
C GLY A 856 0.43 29.08 38.88
N ALA A 857 -0.69 28.45 39.24
CA ALA A 857 -1.74 29.03 40.09
C ALA A 857 -1.36 29.13 41.58
N ILE A 858 -0.28 28.47 42.04
CA ILE A 858 0.23 28.57 43.41
C ILE A 858 0.58 30.03 43.78
N GLY A 859 1.10 30.80 42.81
CA GLY A 859 1.37 32.23 42.97
C GLY A 859 2.39 32.55 44.06
N GLN A 860 2.10 33.56 44.89
CA GLN A 860 2.92 33.88 46.05
C GLN A 860 2.55 32.96 47.22
N VAL A 861 3.52 32.20 47.72
CA VAL A 861 3.30 31.25 48.82
C VAL A 861 2.97 31.98 50.13
N THR A 862 1.87 31.57 50.76
CA THR A 862 1.42 31.98 52.10
C THR A 862 1.02 30.74 52.91
N LEU A 863 0.62 30.92 54.17
CA LEU A 863 0.08 29.83 55.00
C LEU A 863 -1.22 29.22 54.43
N GLU A 864 -1.91 29.91 53.51
CA GLU A 864 -3.14 29.42 52.86
C GLU A 864 -2.83 28.57 51.59
N SER A 865 -1.62 28.65 51.04
CA SER A 865 -1.25 27.99 49.77
C SER A 865 -1.19 26.46 49.82
N GLY A 866 -1.28 25.84 51.00
CA GLY A 866 -1.03 24.41 51.19
C GLY A 866 -1.96 23.48 50.40
N SER A 867 -3.22 23.87 50.18
CA SER A 867 -4.18 23.10 49.36
C SER A 867 -3.81 23.15 47.87
N ALA A 868 -3.43 24.32 47.36
CA ALA A 868 -3.00 24.51 45.97
C ALA A 868 -1.69 23.76 45.68
N ILE A 869 -0.74 23.78 46.62
CA ILE A 869 0.54 23.05 46.50
C ILE A 869 0.28 21.54 46.46
N ARG A 870 -0.54 20.98 47.38
CA ARG A 870 -0.90 19.55 47.36
C ARG A 870 -1.66 19.14 46.09
N ALA A 871 -2.58 19.98 45.61
CA ALA A 871 -3.31 19.70 44.37
C ALA A 871 -2.40 19.73 43.12
N ALA A 872 -1.40 20.61 43.09
CA ALA A 872 -0.39 20.65 42.04
C ALA A 872 0.59 19.46 42.12
N ARG A 873 0.97 19.04 43.32
CA ARG A 873 1.78 17.83 43.58
C ARG A 873 1.07 16.56 43.13
N ALA A 874 -0.16 16.32 43.60
CA ALA A 874 -0.95 15.17 43.19
C ALA A 874 -1.20 15.13 41.67
N ALA A 875 -1.40 16.28 41.02
CA ALA A 875 -1.53 16.35 39.57
C ALA A 875 -0.22 16.07 38.81
N TYR A 876 0.95 16.36 39.40
CA TYR A 876 2.25 16.01 38.83
C TYR A 876 2.58 14.54 39.04
N ASP A 877 2.34 14.01 40.23
CA ASP A 877 2.67 12.62 40.58
C ASP A 877 1.76 11.61 39.83
N ALA A 878 0.58 12.03 39.38
CA ALA A 878 -0.32 11.24 38.53
C ALA A 878 0.12 11.15 37.05
N LEU A 879 1.08 11.97 36.60
CA LEU A 879 1.61 11.91 35.24
C LEU A 879 2.65 10.78 35.09
N THR A 880 2.70 10.15 33.91
CA THR A 880 3.79 9.23 33.56
C THR A 880 5.15 9.93 33.53
N ALA A 881 6.24 9.17 33.61
CA ALA A 881 7.60 9.74 33.59
C ALA A 881 7.89 10.61 32.34
N GLU A 882 7.34 10.25 31.18
CA GLU A 882 7.46 11.02 29.95
C GLU A 882 6.66 12.33 30.01
N GLN A 883 5.43 12.28 30.50
CA GLN A 883 4.61 13.48 30.72
C GLN A 883 5.23 14.42 31.76
N GLN A 884 5.77 13.88 32.86
CA GLN A 884 6.48 14.64 33.90
C GLN A 884 7.67 15.41 33.34
N ALA A 885 8.45 14.80 32.43
CA ALA A 885 9.59 15.45 31.77
C ALA A 885 9.20 16.68 30.92
N LEU A 886 7.92 16.80 30.53
CA LEU A 886 7.38 17.92 29.77
C LEU A 886 6.80 19.04 30.66
N VAL A 887 6.75 18.88 31.99
CA VAL A 887 6.27 19.91 32.93
C VAL A 887 7.36 20.96 33.17
N GLU A 888 7.47 21.93 32.26
CA GLU A 888 8.54 22.96 32.24
C GLU A 888 8.68 23.75 33.56
N ASN A 889 7.63 23.87 34.37
CA ASN A 889 7.61 24.64 35.62
C ASN A 889 7.72 23.80 36.91
N TYR A 890 8.14 22.52 36.83
CA TYR A 890 8.30 21.65 38.02
C TYR A 890 9.16 22.29 39.14
N GLY A 891 10.20 23.05 38.79
CA GLY A 891 11.02 23.78 39.77
C GLY A 891 10.26 24.85 40.57
N THR A 892 9.13 25.35 40.07
CA THR A 892 8.23 26.25 40.82
C THR A 892 7.45 25.49 41.90
N LEU A 893 7.02 24.26 41.63
CA LEU A 893 6.35 23.41 42.61
C LEU A 893 7.28 23.11 43.79
N THR A 894 8.50 22.63 43.52
CA THR A 894 9.48 22.29 44.57
C THR A 894 9.94 23.51 45.37
N ALA A 895 10.08 24.67 44.73
CA ALA A 895 10.36 25.93 45.42
C ALA A 895 9.18 26.37 46.31
N ALA A 896 7.93 26.14 45.88
CA ALA A 896 6.75 26.48 46.66
C ALA A 896 6.57 25.56 47.88
N GLU A 897 6.83 24.26 47.72
CA GLU A 897 6.84 23.27 48.81
C GLU A 897 7.84 23.67 49.91
N ALA A 898 9.08 23.99 49.52
CA ALA A 898 10.12 24.44 50.46
C ALA A 898 9.78 25.79 51.13
N ALA A 899 9.20 26.74 50.39
CA ALA A 899 8.78 28.03 50.96
C ALA A 899 7.60 27.88 51.93
N PHE A 900 6.67 26.95 51.67
CA PHE A 900 5.54 26.67 52.54
C PHE A 900 5.98 26.02 53.86
N ALA A 901 6.90 25.04 53.79
CA ALA A 901 7.51 24.45 54.99
C ALA A 901 8.19 25.51 55.87
N ALA A 902 9.02 26.38 55.28
CA ALA A 902 9.72 27.44 56.01
C ALA A 902 8.79 28.56 56.55
N LEU A 903 7.57 28.71 56.01
CA LEU A 903 6.55 29.58 56.58
C LEU A 903 5.88 28.96 57.80
N ASN A 904 5.63 27.65 57.81
CA ASN A 904 5.07 26.95 58.95
C ASN A 904 6.04 26.97 60.15
N GLU A 905 7.32 26.67 59.94
CA GLU A 905 8.37 26.78 60.99
C GLU A 905 8.47 28.20 61.58
N LYS A 906 8.28 29.23 60.76
CA LYS A 906 8.26 30.64 61.20
C LYS A 906 7.00 31.02 61.95
N ASN A 907 5.85 30.47 61.56
CA ASN A 907 4.60 30.68 62.26
C ASN A 907 4.70 30.09 63.69
N GLU A 908 5.17 28.85 63.80
CA GLU A 908 5.42 28.15 65.07
C GLU A 908 6.42 28.89 65.97
N THR A 909 7.52 29.40 65.42
CA THR A 909 8.51 30.18 66.21
C THR A 909 8.07 31.62 66.52
N SER A 910 7.06 32.17 65.84
CA SER A 910 6.51 33.51 66.13
C SER A 910 5.44 33.53 67.22
N GLY A 911 4.89 32.36 67.60
CA GLY A 911 3.91 32.22 68.67
C GLY A 911 4.50 32.21 70.10
N LEU A 912 5.82 32.25 70.25
CA LEU A 912 6.52 32.11 71.53
C LEU A 912 7.13 33.44 72.01
N GLY A 913 6.38 34.13 72.89
CA GLY A 913 6.86 35.29 73.63
C GLY A 913 7.16 34.98 75.09
N ASP A 914 8.45 34.89 75.42
CA ASP A 914 9.12 35.00 76.72
C ASP A 914 8.39 34.58 78.02
N ALA A 915 8.75 33.40 78.56
CA ALA A 915 9.05 33.21 79.99
C ALA A 915 9.91 31.94 80.24
N GLU A 916 10.80 31.99 81.23
CA GLU A 916 11.79 30.95 81.55
C GLU A 916 11.23 29.74 82.34
N THR A 917 11.86 28.57 82.11
CA THR A 917 12.15 27.43 83.01
C THR A 917 11.23 27.15 84.22
N ASP A 918 10.71 25.92 84.32
CA ASP A 918 11.23 24.93 85.28
C ASP A 918 10.81 23.48 84.88
N GLU A 919 11.28 22.50 85.64
CA GLU A 919 11.09 21.05 85.44
C GLU A 919 9.64 20.54 85.65
N THR A 920 9.41 19.28 85.23
CA THR A 920 8.27 18.36 85.51
C THR A 920 7.05 18.35 84.58
N GLU A 921 6.80 17.13 84.08
CA GLU A 921 5.52 16.43 83.85
C GLU A 921 4.30 17.14 83.22
N THR A 922 3.74 16.46 82.20
CA THR A 922 2.44 16.72 81.55
C THR A 922 2.38 18.00 80.69
N ASN A 923 1.60 18.08 79.60
CA ASN A 923 0.46 17.24 79.23
C ASN A 923 0.32 17.10 77.70
N VAL A 924 -0.26 15.98 77.25
CA VAL A 924 -0.79 15.84 75.88
C VAL A 924 -2.11 16.62 75.80
N SER A 925 -2.31 17.43 74.76
CA SER A 925 -3.66 17.85 74.35
C SER A 925 -3.74 18.11 72.85
N ALA A 926 -4.05 17.04 72.12
CA ALA A 926 -4.61 17.06 70.78
C ALA A 926 -5.53 15.83 70.64
N GLY A 927 -6.57 15.81 71.46
CA GLY A 927 -7.63 14.81 71.45
C GLY A 927 -8.82 15.37 72.20
N GLY A 928 -10.01 15.33 71.57
CA GLY A 928 -11.20 16.06 72.00
C GLY A 928 -11.43 16.10 73.52
N GLU A 929 -11.56 17.30 74.08
CA GLU A 929 -11.83 17.50 75.50
C GLU A 929 -13.16 16.84 75.87
N THR A 930 -13.17 16.10 77.00
CA THR A 930 -14.37 15.39 77.46
C THR A 930 -14.73 15.64 78.90
N LYS A 931 -16.03 15.61 79.18
CA LYS A 931 -16.62 15.79 80.51
C LYS A 931 -17.73 14.78 80.74
N THR A 932 -17.45 13.77 81.56
CA THR A 932 -18.43 12.76 81.97
C THR A 932 -19.54 13.39 82.81
N LEU A 933 -20.79 13.10 82.48
CA LEU A 933 -21.97 13.53 83.23
C LEU A 933 -22.52 12.36 84.07
N GLY A 934 -23.05 12.67 85.25
CA GLY A 934 -23.42 11.68 86.27
C GLY A 934 -24.63 10.79 85.95
N ASP A 935 -25.13 10.83 84.70
CA ASP A 935 -26.27 10.07 84.18
C ASP A 935 -25.88 9.03 83.12
N GLY A 936 -24.59 8.86 82.82
CA GLY A 936 -24.07 7.83 81.90
C GLY A 936 -23.75 8.32 80.49
N GLU A 937 -23.88 9.63 80.25
CA GLU A 937 -23.48 10.29 79.02
C GLU A 937 -22.22 11.16 79.24
N THR A 938 -21.46 11.39 78.19
CA THR A 938 -20.23 12.19 78.19
C THR A 938 -20.32 13.28 77.12
N GLU A 939 -20.00 14.51 77.53
CA GLU A 939 -19.78 15.61 76.60
C GLU A 939 -18.39 15.46 75.96
N ILE A 940 -18.28 15.57 74.63
CA ILE A 940 -17.02 15.58 73.87
C ILE A 940 -17.01 16.72 72.86
N THR A 941 -15.93 17.50 72.81
CA THR A 941 -15.74 18.55 71.80
C THR A 941 -14.83 18.04 70.68
N ILE A 942 -15.31 18.11 69.44
CA ILE A 942 -14.56 17.78 68.21
C ILE A 942 -14.61 19.01 67.30
N GLY A 943 -13.44 19.60 67.01
CA GLY A 943 -13.37 20.94 66.43
C GLY A 943 -14.05 21.98 67.34
N ASP A 944 -14.94 22.79 66.78
CA ASP A 944 -15.69 23.82 67.52
C ASP A 944 -17.05 23.34 68.08
N VAL A 945 -17.37 22.04 68.00
CA VAL A 945 -18.71 21.51 68.34
C VAL A 945 -18.64 20.49 69.48
N THR A 946 -19.44 20.72 70.53
CA THR A 946 -19.62 19.78 71.65
C THR A 946 -20.83 18.88 71.41
N TYR A 947 -20.59 17.57 71.48
CA TYR A 947 -21.57 16.49 71.37
C TYR A 947 -21.80 15.86 72.73
N ARG A 948 -22.97 15.28 72.96
CA ARG A 948 -23.31 14.52 74.19
C ARG A 948 -23.74 13.12 73.78
N VAL A 949 -22.94 12.12 74.15
CA VAL A 949 -22.99 10.73 73.63
C VAL A 949 -22.68 9.71 74.74
N SER A 950 -22.72 8.41 74.49
CA SER A 950 -22.22 7.40 75.46
C SER A 950 -20.70 7.51 75.66
N GLU A 951 -20.16 7.08 76.81
CA GLU A 951 -18.69 7.12 77.05
C GLU A 951 -17.93 6.32 75.99
N ASP A 952 -18.45 5.17 75.55
CA ASP A 952 -17.83 4.35 74.50
C ASP A 952 -17.80 5.09 73.15
N THR A 953 -18.90 5.80 72.81
CA THR A 953 -18.95 6.66 71.61
C THR A 953 -17.94 7.82 71.71
N ALA A 954 -17.87 8.48 72.88
CA ALA A 954 -16.90 9.54 73.13
C ALA A 954 -15.45 9.03 73.05
N ALA A 955 -15.18 7.81 73.54
CA ALA A 955 -13.87 7.18 73.45
C ALA A 955 -13.45 6.91 71.98
N ALA A 956 -14.36 6.40 71.15
CA ALA A 956 -14.12 6.24 69.71
C ALA A 956 -13.86 7.58 69.02
N MET A 957 -14.74 8.57 69.21
CA MET A 957 -14.60 9.92 68.64
C MET A 957 -13.29 10.59 69.04
N ARG A 958 -12.91 10.53 70.33
CA ARG A 958 -11.65 11.08 70.86
C ARG A 958 -10.43 10.42 70.22
N ARG A 959 -10.46 9.10 70.01
CA ARG A 959 -9.34 8.34 69.44
C ARG A 959 -9.19 8.58 67.93
N ILE A 960 -10.29 8.73 67.20
CA ILE A 960 -10.28 9.09 65.77
C ILE A 960 -9.78 10.53 65.56
N ASP A 961 -10.14 11.46 66.45
CA ASP A 961 -9.68 12.86 66.36
C ASP A 961 -8.18 13.03 66.62
N GLY A 962 -7.58 12.11 67.40
CA GLY A 962 -6.14 12.05 67.62
C GLY A 962 -5.35 11.43 66.46
N LEU A 963 -5.99 10.92 65.40
CA LEU A 963 -5.31 10.45 64.19
C LEU A 963 -4.94 11.62 63.27
N ARG A 964 -3.74 11.56 62.69
CA ARG A 964 -3.24 12.49 61.68
C ARG A 964 -4.01 12.34 60.37
N ALA A 965 -4.31 13.47 59.74
CA ALA A 965 -5.09 13.51 58.51
C ALA A 965 -4.31 13.05 57.25
N ASP A 966 -3.02 12.76 57.38
CA ASP A 966 -2.16 12.21 56.31
C ASP A 966 -1.99 10.67 56.43
N GLY A 967 -2.61 10.04 57.42
CA GLY A 967 -2.51 8.60 57.64
C GLY A 967 -1.16 8.12 58.19
N SER A 968 -0.24 9.01 58.58
CA SER A 968 1.13 8.64 58.97
C SER A 968 1.27 8.01 60.37
N ASP A 969 0.15 7.64 61.01
CA ASP A 969 0.17 7.03 62.34
C ASP A 969 0.59 5.57 62.29
N ALA A 970 1.08 5.04 63.42
CA ALA A 970 1.39 3.62 63.49
C ALA A 970 0.12 2.77 63.32
N LEU A 971 0.21 1.65 62.60
CA LEU A 971 -0.94 0.77 62.32
C LEU A 971 -1.71 0.38 63.60
N GLU A 972 -1.03 0.18 64.73
CA GLU A 972 -1.68 -0.15 66.01
C GLU A 972 -2.51 1.02 66.60
N ASP A 973 -2.17 2.28 66.31
CA ASP A 973 -2.98 3.45 66.69
C ASP A 973 -4.29 3.50 65.89
N VAL A 974 -4.21 3.25 64.58
CA VAL A 974 -5.38 3.16 63.69
C VAL A 974 -6.25 1.95 64.06
N LEU A 975 -5.64 0.79 64.32
CA LEU A 975 -6.33 -0.41 64.81
C LEU A 975 -7.03 -0.17 66.15
N ALA A 976 -6.42 0.59 67.07
CA ALA A 976 -7.07 0.96 68.33
C ALA A 976 -8.31 1.85 68.12
N ALA A 977 -8.24 2.82 67.20
CA ALA A 977 -9.40 3.64 66.82
C ALA A 977 -10.52 2.79 66.19
N TYR A 978 -10.16 1.91 65.25
CA TYR A 978 -11.10 1.00 64.59
C TYR A 978 -11.75 0.01 65.58
N ARG A 979 -10.99 -0.60 66.49
CA ARG A 979 -11.53 -1.54 67.50
C ARG A 979 -12.57 -0.86 68.40
N LEU A 980 -12.34 0.39 68.82
CA LEU A 980 -13.32 1.17 69.58
C LEU A 980 -14.59 1.44 68.77
N TYR A 981 -14.45 1.93 67.53
CA TYR A 981 -15.60 2.18 66.65
C TYR A 981 -16.39 0.90 66.33
N ALA A 982 -15.70 -0.20 66.01
CA ALA A 982 -16.32 -1.46 65.62
C ALA A 982 -17.16 -2.09 66.74
N ALA A 983 -16.76 -1.90 68.00
CA ALA A 983 -17.45 -2.40 69.19
C ALA A 983 -18.77 -1.67 69.51
N LEU A 984 -18.99 -0.46 68.96
CA LEU A 984 -20.22 0.31 69.15
C LEU A 984 -21.45 -0.35 68.49
N SER A 985 -22.63 -0.14 69.06
CA SER A 985 -23.89 -0.46 68.37
C SER A 985 -24.13 0.46 67.17
N ASP A 986 -24.96 0.06 66.21
CA ASP A 986 -25.20 0.86 65.00
C ASP A 986 -25.78 2.26 65.30
N ALA A 987 -26.57 2.36 66.38
CA ALA A 987 -27.10 3.64 66.88
C ALA A 987 -26.04 4.55 67.50
N GLU A 988 -24.93 3.99 67.98
CA GLU A 988 -23.77 4.71 68.52
C GLU A 988 -22.76 5.04 67.43
N LYS A 989 -22.52 4.13 66.47
CA LYS A 989 -21.72 4.39 65.26
C LYS A 989 -22.25 5.60 64.49
N ALA A 990 -23.57 5.74 64.37
CA ALA A 990 -24.23 6.90 63.77
C ALA A 990 -23.98 8.24 64.50
N GLN A 991 -23.48 8.22 65.73
CA GLN A 991 -23.11 9.42 66.51
C GLN A 991 -21.63 9.81 66.37
N VAL A 992 -20.79 8.96 65.76
CA VAL A 992 -19.35 9.21 65.56
C VAL A 992 -19.13 10.13 64.35
N VAL A 993 -19.36 11.43 64.55
CA VAL A 993 -19.39 12.43 63.46
C VAL A 993 -18.07 12.60 62.70
N ASN A 994 -16.95 12.20 63.29
CA ASN A 994 -15.61 12.27 62.70
C ASN A 994 -15.14 10.96 62.06
N TYR A 995 -16.03 9.97 61.91
CA TYR A 995 -15.70 8.67 61.33
C TYR A 995 -15.05 8.78 59.94
N SER A 996 -15.42 9.76 59.11
CA SER A 996 -14.83 9.98 57.78
C SER A 996 -13.30 10.19 57.78
N ARG A 997 -12.70 10.64 58.90
CA ARG A 997 -11.24 10.67 59.03
C ARG A 997 -10.65 9.25 59.16
N LEU A 998 -11.28 8.41 59.98
CA LEU A 998 -10.86 7.00 60.10
C LEU A 998 -11.12 6.27 58.78
N ASP A 999 -12.30 6.45 58.19
CA ASP A 999 -12.73 5.84 56.92
C ASP A 999 -11.70 6.04 55.80
N GLY A 1000 -11.29 7.28 55.52
CA GLY A 1000 -10.27 7.57 54.49
C GLY A 1000 -8.87 7.02 54.80
N ILE A 1001 -8.50 6.86 56.08
CA ILE A 1001 -7.25 6.18 56.48
C ILE A 1001 -7.38 4.67 56.22
N LEU A 1002 -8.53 4.07 56.50
CA LEU A 1002 -8.79 2.65 56.22
C LEU A 1002 -8.86 2.38 54.71
N GLU A 1003 -9.46 3.26 53.91
CA GLU A 1003 -9.42 3.17 52.44
C GLU A 1003 -7.97 3.19 51.90
N GLY A 1004 -7.12 4.09 52.41
CA GLY A 1004 -5.70 4.15 52.05
C GLY A 1004 -4.93 2.87 52.42
N ILE A 1005 -5.11 2.38 53.66
CA ILE A 1005 -4.54 1.10 54.11
C ILE A 1005 -5.05 -0.06 53.25
N GLY A 1006 -6.31 -0.04 52.83
CA GLY A 1006 -6.87 -1.02 51.89
C GLY A 1006 -6.18 -0.98 50.55
N ALA A 1007 -6.09 0.19 49.91
CA ALA A 1007 -5.46 0.36 48.60
C ALA A 1007 -3.99 -0.11 48.56
N GLU A 1008 -3.22 0.09 49.63
CA GLU A 1008 -1.86 -0.46 49.75
C GLU A 1008 -1.87 -1.98 49.93
N ASN A 1009 -2.74 -2.52 50.80
CA ASN A 1009 -2.79 -3.96 51.11
C ASN A 1009 -3.41 -4.81 50.00
N HIS A 1010 -4.23 -4.22 49.12
CA HIS A 1010 -4.83 -4.89 47.98
C HIS A 1010 -3.89 -4.97 46.78
N LYS A 1011 -2.68 -4.40 46.88
CA LYS A 1011 -1.66 -4.43 45.83
C LYS A 1011 -0.40 -5.15 46.31
N ASP A 1012 0.02 -6.19 45.60
CA ASP A 1012 1.27 -6.87 45.90
C ASP A 1012 2.48 -6.00 45.47
N GLY A 1013 3.31 -5.62 46.45
CA GLY A 1013 4.44 -4.71 46.25
C GLY A 1013 5.63 -5.27 45.44
N LYS A 1014 5.61 -6.55 45.03
CA LYS A 1014 6.68 -7.16 44.21
C LYS A 1014 6.28 -7.36 42.77
N THR A 1015 5.05 -7.79 42.54
CA THR A 1015 4.47 -8.10 41.22
C THR A 1015 3.68 -6.92 40.65
N GLY A 1016 3.26 -5.98 41.48
CA GLY A 1016 2.46 -4.82 41.10
C GLY A 1016 0.97 -5.13 40.88
N LEU A 1017 0.55 -6.38 41.03
CA LEU A 1017 -0.83 -6.83 40.81
C LEU A 1017 -1.76 -6.35 41.92
N SER A 1018 -3.01 -6.02 41.55
CA SER A 1018 -4.03 -5.50 42.46
C SER A 1018 -5.32 -6.30 42.41
N ALA A 1019 -6.02 -6.36 43.55
CA ALA A 1019 -7.34 -6.94 43.65
C ALA A 1019 -8.40 -5.92 44.12
N GLU A 1020 -9.62 -6.06 43.63
CA GLU A 1020 -10.79 -5.26 44.04
C GLU A 1020 -11.73 -6.09 44.93
N GLY A 1021 -12.47 -5.42 45.82
CA GLY A 1021 -13.49 -6.05 46.67
C GLY A 1021 -12.97 -6.74 47.94
N LEU A 1022 -11.66 -6.65 48.21
CA LEU A 1022 -11.09 -7.09 49.49
C LEU A 1022 -11.48 -6.12 50.63
N PRO A 1023 -11.68 -6.59 51.87
CA PRO A 1023 -11.75 -5.72 53.04
C PRO A 1023 -10.41 -4.99 53.26
N TRP A 1024 -10.43 -3.77 53.78
CA TRP A 1024 -9.22 -2.94 54.01
C TRP A 1024 -8.13 -3.62 54.85
N TYR A 1025 -8.53 -4.55 55.74
CA TYR A 1025 -7.66 -5.27 56.65
C TYR A 1025 -7.09 -6.57 56.07
N ILE A 1026 -7.41 -6.91 54.82
CA ILE A 1026 -6.85 -8.07 54.12
C ILE A 1026 -5.68 -7.60 53.25
N GLN A 1027 -4.49 -8.10 53.56
CA GLN A 1027 -3.32 -7.97 52.70
C GLN A 1027 -3.26 -9.14 51.73
N MET A 1028 -3.18 -8.82 50.44
CA MET A 1028 -2.87 -9.78 49.39
C MET A 1028 -1.35 -9.83 49.15
N THR A 1029 -0.83 -11.03 48.94
CA THR A 1029 0.52 -11.25 48.42
C THR A 1029 0.44 -12.20 47.24
N VAL A 1030 1.26 -11.94 46.22
CA VAL A 1030 1.28 -12.74 44.98
C VAL A 1030 2.71 -13.10 44.61
N ARG A 1031 2.91 -14.36 44.23
CA ARG A 1031 4.19 -14.87 43.73
C ARG A 1031 3.96 -15.64 42.44
N ARG A 1032 4.82 -15.43 41.43
CA ARG A 1032 4.87 -16.33 40.27
C ARG A 1032 5.54 -17.64 40.70
N ALA A 1033 4.86 -18.77 40.50
CA ALA A 1033 5.46 -20.08 40.62
C ALA A 1033 6.32 -20.36 39.36
N ALA A 1034 7.48 -20.99 39.53
CA ALA A 1034 8.41 -21.29 38.44
C ALA A 1034 8.53 -22.79 38.18
N ALA A 1035 8.97 -23.15 36.97
CA ALA A 1035 9.22 -24.55 36.59
C ALA A 1035 10.23 -25.23 37.53
N GLY A 1036 9.92 -26.47 37.94
CA GLY A 1036 10.66 -27.19 38.98
C GLY A 1036 10.16 -26.97 40.41
N GLU A 1037 9.04 -26.26 40.60
CA GLU A 1037 8.29 -26.21 41.85
C GLU A 1037 7.06 -27.11 41.76
N ASP A 1038 6.81 -27.95 42.79
CA ASP A 1038 5.74 -28.95 42.83
C ASP A 1038 4.36 -28.44 42.32
N ALA A 1039 4.00 -27.19 42.63
CA ALA A 1039 2.74 -26.57 42.22
C ALA A 1039 2.70 -26.12 40.75
N TYR A 1040 3.82 -25.67 40.20
CA TYR A 1040 3.91 -25.34 38.77
C TYR A 1040 3.92 -26.63 37.94
N ASP A 1041 4.70 -27.61 38.38
CA ASP A 1041 4.85 -28.88 37.67
C ASP A 1041 3.53 -29.69 37.72
N ALA A 1042 2.80 -29.69 38.84
CA ALA A 1042 1.47 -30.31 38.91
C ALA A 1042 0.43 -29.64 38.00
N LEU A 1043 0.47 -28.31 37.86
CA LEU A 1043 -0.35 -27.59 36.88
C LEU A 1043 0.04 -27.97 35.44
N LEU A 1044 1.33 -28.02 35.13
CA LEU A 1044 1.84 -28.38 33.81
C LEU A 1044 1.52 -29.84 33.42
N GLU A 1045 1.66 -30.78 34.35
CA GLU A 1045 1.29 -32.19 34.16
C GLU A 1045 -0.22 -32.38 33.94
N SER A 1046 -1.05 -31.59 34.63
CA SER A 1046 -2.53 -31.70 34.55
C SER A 1046 -3.13 -31.05 33.29
N MET A 1047 -2.42 -30.13 32.63
CA MET A 1047 -2.94 -29.31 31.53
C MET A 1047 -2.20 -29.48 30.20
N GLY A 1048 -1.04 -30.15 30.22
CA GLY A 1048 -0.16 -30.32 29.05
C GLY A 1048 0.85 -29.18 28.89
N SER A 1049 2.00 -29.49 28.30
CA SER A 1049 3.15 -28.57 28.25
C SER A 1049 2.96 -27.32 27.38
N ASN A 1050 1.91 -27.29 26.54
CA ASN A 1050 1.71 -26.28 25.49
C ASN A 1050 0.51 -25.35 25.77
N THR A 1051 -0.02 -25.33 27.00
CA THR A 1051 -1.22 -24.55 27.35
C THR A 1051 -1.02 -23.65 28.58
N LEU A 1052 -0.14 -24.00 29.52
CA LEU A 1052 0.13 -23.20 30.72
C LEU A 1052 1.01 -21.97 30.41
N LEU A 1053 0.40 -20.79 30.39
CA LEU A 1053 1.08 -19.52 30.13
C LEU A 1053 1.77 -18.96 31.38
N MET A 1054 1.15 -19.13 32.56
CA MET A 1054 1.63 -18.54 33.82
C MET A 1054 1.01 -19.26 35.02
N ALA A 1055 1.71 -19.34 36.15
CA ALA A 1055 1.12 -19.78 37.42
C ALA A 1055 1.38 -18.75 38.55
N LEU A 1056 0.33 -18.44 39.32
CA LEU A 1056 0.31 -17.45 40.38
C LEU A 1056 -0.11 -18.08 41.71
N GLU A 1057 0.78 -18.06 42.70
CA GLU A 1057 0.45 -18.34 44.10
C GLU A 1057 -0.09 -17.06 44.74
N VAL A 1058 -1.35 -17.08 45.19
CA VAL A 1058 -2.05 -15.94 45.80
C VAL A 1058 -2.37 -16.28 47.25
N ALA A 1059 -1.99 -15.42 48.20
CA ALA A 1059 -2.23 -15.60 49.62
C ALA A 1059 -2.79 -14.33 50.29
N PHE A 1060 -3.62 -14.53 51.32
CA PHE A 1060 -4.30 -13.46 52.05
C PHE A 1060 -3.96 -13.51 53.56
N THR A 1061 -3.70 -12.35 54.15
CA THR A 1061 -3.35 -12.19 55.58
C THR A 1061 -4.26 -11.14 56.22
N ASP A 1062 -4.80 -11.41 57.41
CA ASP A 1062 -5.54 -10.43 58.20
C ASP A 1062 -4.56 -9.58 59.01
N ILE A 1063 -4.35 -8.32 58.63
CA ILE A 1063 -3.36 -7.44 59.27
C ILE A 1063 -3.72 -7.08 60.73
N ARG A 1064 -4.94 -7.38 61.19
CA ARG A 1064 -5.39 -7.14 62.57
C ARG A 1064 -4.88 -8.22 63.54
N THR A 1065 -4.53 -9.40 63.01
CA THR A 1065 -4.09 -10.59 63.76
C THR A 1065 -2.69 -11.06 63.36
N GLY A 1066 -2.28 -10.81 62.10
CA GLY A 1066 -1.07 -11.35 61.50
C GLY A 1066 -1.21 -12.79 60.99
N GLU A 1067 -2.42 -13.35 61.03
CA GLU A 1067 -2.72 -14.74 60.65
C GLU A 1067 -3.24 -14.83 59.21
N PRO A 1068 -3.10 -16.00 58.53
CA PRO A 1068 -3.72 -16.25 57.24
C PRO A 1068 -5.24 -16.03 57.28
N ALA A 1069 -5.79 -15.42 56.23
CA ALA A 1069 -7.20 -15.09 56.14
C ALA A 1069 -7.95 -15.94 55.11
N GLU A 1070 -9.09 -16.48 55.52
CA GLU A 1070 -10.11 -16.98 54.58
C GLU A 1070 -11.02 -15.83 54.17
N LEU A 1071 -11.28 -15.69 52.86
CA LEU A 1071 -12.20 -14.68 52.35
C LEU A 1071 -13.65 -15.12 52.58
N THR A 1072 -14.49 -14.19 53.02
CA THR A 1072 -15.94 -14.42 53.20
C THR A 1072 -16.77 -14.09 51.94
N GLY A 1073 -16.10 -13.87 50.81
CA GLY A 1073 -16.68 -13.54 49.51
C GLY A 1073 -15.61 -13.57 48.41
N THR A 1074 -15.99 -13.20 47.19
CA THR A 1074 -15.07 -13.11 46.02
C THR A 1074 -14.46 -11.72 45.90
N ALA A 1075 -13.14 -11.64 45.78
CA ALA A 1075 -12.43 -10.49 45.24
C ALA A 1075 -12.17 -10.66 43.74
N THR A 1076 -11.83 -9.58 43.04
CA THR A 1076 -11.49 -9.61 41.61
C THR A 1076 -10.01 -9.31 41.44
N LEU A 1077 -9.22 -10.23 40.89
CA LEU A 1077 -7.82 -10.01 40.56
C LEU A 1077 -7.70 -9.43 39.14
N ARG A 1078 -6.86 -8.40 38.99
CA ARG A 1078 -6.46 -7.81 37.71
C ARG A 1078 -4.98 -8.06 37.46
N LEU A 1079 -4.63 -8.43 36.23
CA LEU A 1079 -3.25 -8.47 35.75
C LEU A 1079 -3.19 -8.09 34.26
N PRO A 1080 -2.04 -7.65 33.71
CA PRO A 1080 -1.86 -7.57 32.26
C PRO A 1080 -2.18 -8.91 31.62
N ALA A 1081 -3.00 -8.92 30.57
CA ALA A 1081 -3.33 -10.15 29.86
C ALA A 1081 -2.03 -10.78 29.30
N PRO A 1082 -1.77 -12.08 29.53
CA PRO A 1082 -0.69 -12.76 28.83
C PRO A 1082 -1.03 -12.86 27.34
N ASP A 1083 0.00 -12.94 26.51
CA ASP A 1083 -0.17 -13.16 25.08
C ASP A 1083 -0.98 -14.45 24.82
N ALA A 1084 -2.09 -14.28 24.12
CA ALA A 1084 -3.03 -15.34 23.74
C ALA A 1084 -2.95 -15.68 22.24
N GLU A 1085 -2.00 -15.11 21.48
CA GLU A 1085 -1.81 -15.40 20.07
C GLU A 1085 -1.57 -16.91 19.86
N GLY A 1086 -2.42 -17.54 19.03
CA GLY A 1086 -2.44 -18.99 18.82
C GLY A 1086 -3.43 -19.79 19.68
N TYR A 1087 -4.17 -19.14 20.60
CA TYR A 1087 -5.22 -19.77 21.41
C TYR A 1087 -6.60 -19.17 21.09
N ALA A 1088 -7.65 -19.97 21.23
CA ALA A 1088 -9.05 -19.56 21.03
C ALA A 1088 -9.62 -18.76 22.22
N GLY A 1089 -8.94 -18.75 23.36
CA GLY A 1089 -9.28 -17.95 24.53
C GLY A 1089 -8.41 -18.29 25.75
N LEU A 1090 -8.48 -17.43 26.77
CA LEU A 1090 -7.83 -17.63 28.06
C LEU A 1090 -8.79 -18.23 29.08
N TRP A 1091 -8.26 -19.06 29.97
CA TRP A 1091 -8.97 -19.68 31.09
C TRP A 1091 -8.11 -19.67 32.35
N ILE A 1092 -8.74 -19.84 33.52
CA ILE A 1092 -8.05 -19.95 34.81
C ILE A 1092 -8.27 -21.35 35.38
N ALA A 1093 -7.18 -22.01 35.78
CA ALA A 1093 -7.19 -23.28 36.49
C ALA A 1093 -6.73 -23.08 37.94
N ARG A 1094 -7.62 -23.28 38.91
CA ARG A 1094 -7.29 -23.20 40.34
C ARG A 1094 -6.92 -24.57 40.89
N MET A 1095 -5.76 -24.67 41.55
CA MET A 1095 -5.38 -25.85 42.32
C MET A 1095 -5.97 -25.78 43.73
N LEU A 1096 -6.79 -26.77 44.08
CA LEU A 1096 -7.40 -26.94 45.40
C LEU A 1096 -6.42 -27.56 46.40
N ALA A 1097 -6.69 -27.38 47.70
CA ALA A 1097 -5.86 -27.88 48.79
C ALA A 1097 -5.76 -29.42 48.89
N ASP A 1098 -6.60 -30.17 48.16
CA ASP A 1098 -6.53 -31.62 48.03
C ASP A 1098 -5.82 -32.10 46.73
N GLY A 1099 -5.26 -31.16 45.96
CA GLY A 1099 -4.51 -31.42 44.72
C GLY A 1099 -5.38 -31.50 43.46
N ARG A 1100 -6.70 -31.35 43.56
CA ARG A 1100 -7.58 -31.31 42.38
C ARG A 1100 -7.56 -29.94 41.70
N MET A 1101 -7.84 -29.91 40.40
CA MET A 1101 -8.00 -28.67 39.64
C MET A 1101 -9.47 -28.29 39.49
N GLU A 1102 -9.73 -27.00 39.36
CA GLU A 1102 -11.05 -26.40 39.16
C GLU A 1102 -10.94 -25.35 38.06
N SER A 1103 -11.79 -25.42 37.03
CA SER A 1103 -11.85 -24.44 35.96
C SER A 1103 -12.63 -23.20 36.41
N MET A 1104 -12.14 -22.02 36.02
CA MET A 1104 -12.72 -20.73 36.33
C MET A 1104 -12.70 -19.84 35.08
N GLU A 1105 -13.81 -19.16 34.83
CA GLU A 1105 -13.92 -18.15 33.77
C GLU A 1105 -13.06 -16.92 34.09
N CYS A 1106 -12.48 -16.33 33.04
CA CYS A 1106 -11.89 -15.00 33.06
C CYS A 1106 -12.41 -14.19 31.87
N ARG A 1107 -12.16 -12.89 31.90
CA ARG A 1107 -12.48 -12.00 30.78
C ARG A 1107 -11.41 -10.93 30.65
N GLU A 1108 -11.30 -10.34 29.47
CA GLU A 1108 -10.40 -9.22 29.23
C GLU A 1108 -11.16 -7.89 29.34
N GLU A 1109 -10.58 -6.94 30.07
CA GLU A 1109 -11.06 -5.56 30.17
C GLU A 1109 -9.87 -4.61 30.00
N ASN A 1110 -9.87 -3.78 28.96
CA ASN A 1110 -8.84 -2.74 28.73
C ASN A 1110 -7.38 -3.27 28.71
N GLY A 1111 -7.15 -4.49 28.22
CA GLY A 1111 -5.82 -5.12 28.19
C GLY A 1111 -5.41 -5.83 29.49
N GLU A 1112 -6.30 -5.86 30.49
CA GLU A 1112 -6.12 -6.67 31.70
C GLU A 1112 -6.97 -7.94 31.63
N LEU A 1113 -6.39 -9.07 32.07
CA LEU A 1113 -7.13 -10.28 32.39
C LEU A 1113 -7.74 -10.13 33.78
N VAL A 1114 -9.05 -10.38 33.86
CA VAL A 1114 -9.88 -10.15 35.05
C VAL A 1114 -10.57 -11.44 35.46
N PHE A 1115 -10.33 -11.91 36.69
CA PHE A 1115 -10.97 -13.11 37.22
C PHE A 1115 -11.23 -13.05 38.74
N ALA A 1116 -12.15 -13.90 39.22
CA ALA A 1116 -12.52 -13.94 40.63
C ALA A 1116 -11.53 -14.78 41.45
N VAL A 1117 -11.20 -14.32 42.66
CA VAL A 1117 -10.43 -15.07 43.66
C VAL A 1117 -11.21 -15.16 44.97
N SER A 1118 -11.32 -16.36 45.55
CA SER A 1118 -12.11 -16.62 46.76
C SER A 1118 -11.36 -17.37 47.86
N ALA A 1119 -10.13 -17.83 47.60
CA ALA A 1119 -9.28 -18.50 48.56
C ALA A 1119 -7.80 -18.30 48.22
N ALA A 1120 -6.93 -18.46 49.22
CA ALA A 1120 -5.50 -18.60 49.00
C ALA A 1120 -5.23 -19.93 48.27
N ALA A 1121 -4.65 -19.87 47.07
CA ALA A 1121 -4.46 -21.01 46.17
C ALA A 1121 -3.43 -20.68 45.09
N VAL A 1122 -3.10 -21.68 44.26
CA VAL A 1122 -2.32 -21.48 43.03
C VAL A 1122 -3.28 -21.44 41.84
N TYR A 1123 -3.14 -20.41 41.02
CA TYR A 1123 -3.97 -20.14 39.84
C TYR A 1123 -3.08 -20.20 38.59
N GLY A 1124 -3.29 -21.21 37.75
CA GLY A 1124 -2.72 -21.30 36.41
C GLY A 1124 -3.55 -20.47 35.42
N ILE A 1125 -2.88 -19.77 34.51
CA ILE A 1125 -3.49 -19.07 33.38
C ILE A 1125 -3.19 -19.89 32.13
N VAL A 1126 -4.24 -20.26 31.41
CA VAL A 1126 -4.21 -21.30 30.39
C VAL A 1126 -4.65 -20.72 29.06
N GLY A 1127 -3.81 -20.86 28.03
CA GLY A 1127 -4.19 -20.66 26.64
C GLY A 1127 -4.89 -21.92 26.14
N GLY A 1128 -6.14 -21.80 25.71
CA GLY A 1128 -6.93 -22.93 25.22
C GLY A 1128 -7.11 -22.93 23.71
N ALA A 1129 -6.84 -24.06 23.05
CA ALA A 1129 -7.62 -24.43 21.87
C ALA A 1129 -9.08 -24.75 22.29
N ALA A 1130 -9.98 -25.03 21.35
CA ALA A 1130 -11.41 -25.30 21.60
C ALA A 1130 -11.72 -26.57 22.44
N GLU A 1131 -10.71 -27.17 23.07
CA GLU A 1131 -10.75 -28.44 23.80
C GLU A 1131 -10.22 -28.30 25.24
N ALA A 1132 -9.85 -27.11 25.71
CA ALA A 1132 -9.25 -26.92 27.05
C ALA A 1132 -10.19 -27.33 28.20
N GLU A 1133 -11.50 -27.10 28.06
CA GLU A 1133 -12.51 -27.59 29.02
C GLU A 1133 -12.57 -29.13 29.01
N ALA A 1134 -12.51 -29.76 27.84
CA ALA A 1134 -12.50 -31.22 27.70
C ALA A 1134 -11.22 -31.87 28.27
N VAL A 1135 -10.04 -31.25 28.11
CA VAL A 1135 -8.78 -31.74 28.71
C VAL A 1135 -8.82 -31.65 30.24
N LEU A 1136 -9.40 -30.58 30.79
CA LEU A 1136 -9.59 -30.44 32.24
C LEU A 1136 -10.61 -31.46 32.76
N GLU A 1137 -11.73 -31.69 32.07
CA GLU A 1137 -12.72 -32.71 32.42
C GLU A 1137 -12.17 -34.15 32.30
N GLU A 1138 -11.40 -34.46 31.24
CA GLU A 1138 -10.78 -35.78 31.04
C GLU A 1138 -9.74 -36.10 32.14
N ASN A 1139 -9.01 -35.09 32.61
CA ASN A 1139 -8.09 -35.20 33.75
C ASN A 1139 -8.79 -35.04 35.12
N GLY A 1140 -10.12 -34.95 35.18
CA GLY A 1140 -10.91 -35.02 36.41
C GLY A 1140 -11.02 -33.73 37.22
N ALA A 1141 -10.81 -32.57 36.58
CA ALA A 1141 -11.19 -31.28 37.15
C ALA A 1141 -12.72 -31.20 37.32
N VAL A 1142 -13.17 -30.42 38.30
CA VAL A 1142 -14.61 -30.23 38.57
C VAL A 1142 -14.97 -28.77 38.30
N PRO A 1143 -16.07 -28.47 37.57
CA PRO A 1143 -16.55 -27.10 37.41
C PRO A 1143 -16.83 -26.43 38.75
N ALA A 1144 -16.53 -25.14 38.87
CA ALA A 1144 -16.73 -24.39 40.10
C ALA A 1144 -18.22 -24.37 40.54
N ASP A 1145 -18.51 -24.92 41.72
CA ASP A 1145 -19.85 -24.97 42.32
C ASP A 1145 -20.23 -23.58 42.89
N GLY A 1146 -20.43 -22.62 41.98
CA GLY A 1146 -20.44 -21.18 42.29
C GLY A 1146 -21.03 -20.31 41.17
N ALA A 1147 -22.05 -20.84 40.49
CA ALA A 1147 -22.79 -20.24 39.38
C ALA A 1147 -22.74 -18.70 39.24
N MET A 1148 -22.02 -18.20 38.24
CA MET A 1148 -22.53 -17.13 37.39
C MET A 1148 -23.42 -17.74 36.30
N GLN A 1149 -24.47 -18.47 36.71
CA GLN A 1149 -25.49 -18.92 35.76
C GLN A 1149 -26.07 -17.70 35.05
N ALA A 1150 -26.11 -17.78 33.72
CA ALA A 1150 -26.80 -16.84 32.84
C ALA A 1150 -28.32 -16.89 33.09
N THR A 1151 -28.75 -16.38 34.24
CA THR A 1151 -30.15 -16.10 34.55
C THR A 1151 -30.51 -14.82 33.81
N GLY A 1152 -31.30 -14.96 32.75
CA GLY A 1152 -31.72 -13.85 31.91
C GLY A 1152 -32.38 -12.72 32.73
N ALA A 1153 -31.64 -11.64 32.89
CA ALA A 1153 -32.10 -10.35 33.40
C ALA A 1153 -31.88 -9.29 32.30
N PRO A 1154 -32.72 -8.24 32.22
CA PRO A 1154 -32.90 -7.50 30.98
C PRO A 1154 -31.68 -6.63 30.61
N ALA A 1155 -31.55 -6.37 29.31
CA ALA A 1155 -30.51 -5.53 28.72
C ALA A 1155 -30.30 -4.21 29.51
N PRO A 1156 -29.05 -3.75 29.69
CA PRO A 1156 -28.76 -2.52 30.42
C PRO A 1156 -29.43 -1.33 29.74
N ALA A 1157 -30.11 -0.48 30.53
CA ALA A 1157 -30.89 0.66 30.07
C ALA A 1157 -30.02 1.86 29.62
N ALA A 1158 -29.06 1.62 28.71
CA ALA A 1158 -28.20 2.65 28.11
C ALA A 1158 -28.99 3.66 27.25
N SER A 1159 -30.21 3.31 26.81
CA SER A 1159 -31.07 4.13 25.97
C SER A 1159 -31.79 5.30 26.68
N LEU A 1160 -31.71 5.39 28.01
CA LEU A 1160 -32.28 6.53 28.76
C LEU A 1160 -31.25 7.61 29.12
N LEU A 1161 -29.98 7.27 29.34
CA LEU A 1161 -28.97 8.26 29.73
C LEU A 1161 -28.72 9.28 28.61
N TRP A 1162 -28.65 8.81 27.36
CA TRP A 1162 -28.58 9.67 26.17
C TRP A 1162 -29.81 10.57 26.01
N LEU A 1163 -31.00 10.10 26.39
CA LEU A 1163 -32.22 10.92 26.36
C LEU A 1163 -32.18 12.05 27.40
N TRP A 1164 -31.64 11.77 28.60
CA TRP A 1164 -31.43 12.78 29.65
C TRP A 1164 -30.30 13.76 29.32
N ILE A 1165 -29.23 13.32 28.65
CA ILE A 1165 -28.16 14.19 28.14
C ILE A 1165 -28.71 15.10 27.04
N LEU A 1166 -29.47 14.59 26.07
CA LEU A 1166 -30.13 15.40 25.04
C LEU A 1166 -31.14 16.40 25.62
N LEU A 1167 -31.97 15.99 26.60
CA LEU A 1167 -32.87 16.90 27.33
C LEU A 1167 -32.12 17.95 28.15
N GLY A 1168 -30.97 17.58 28.74
CA GLY A 1168 -30.07 18.51 29.44
C GLY A 1168 -29.46 19.55 28.51
N CYS A 1169 -28.91 19.12 27.36
CA CYS A 1169 -28.35 20.00 26.34
C CYS A 1169 -29.40 20.93 25.73
N LEU A 1170 -30.62 20.44 25.45
CA LEU A 1170 -31.77 21.27 25.06
C LEU A 1170 -32.16 22.28 26.15
N GLY A 1171 -32.16 21.87 27.42
CA GLY A 1171 -32.42 22.75 28.56
C GLY A 1171 -31.40 23.88 28.69
N VAL A 1172 -30.11 23.58 28.55
CA VAL A 1172 -29.03 24.58 28.55
C VAL A 1172 -29.11 25.50 27.34
N GLY A 1173 -29.39 24.96 26.14
CA GLY A 1173 -29.58 25.75 24.93
C GLY A 1173 -30.73 26.76 25.04
N VAL A 1174 -31.87 26.34 25.59
CA VAL A 1174 -33.01 27.23 25.87
C VAL A 1174 -32.66 28.27 26.95
N LEU A 1175 -31.92 27.90 28.00
CA LEU A 1175 -31.48 28.84 29.03
C LEU A 1175 -30.55 29.93 28.46
N VAL A 1176 -29.60 29.55 27.60
CA VAL A 1176 -28.69 30.48 26.90
C VAL A 1176 -29.47 31.41 25.95
N LEU A 1177 -30.44 30.88 25.19
CA LEU A 1177 -31.31 31.69 24.33
C LEU A 1177 -32.17 32.68 25.13
N VAL A 1178 -32.71 32.28 26.29
CA VAL A 1178 -33.48 33.16 27.18
C VAL A 1178 -32.59 34.25 27.82
N ILE A 1179 -31.35 33.94 28.16
CA ILE A 1179 -30.37 34.91 28.68
C ILE A 1179 -29.95 35.91 27.58
N LEU A 1180 -29.71 35.45 26.35
CA LEU A 1180 -29.38 36.31 25.20
C LEU A 1180 -30.57 37.19 24.77
N ALA A 1181 -31.80 36.68 24.87
CA ALA A 1181 -33.02 37.46 24.65
C ALA A 1181 -33.23 38.53 25.73
N LYS A 1182 -32.96 38.23 27.00
CA LYS A 1182 -33.02 39.21 28.11
C LYS A 1182 -31.97 40.33 27.98
N ASN A 1183 -30.82 40.04 27.38
CA ASN A 1183 -29.71 40.99 27.23
C ASN A 1183 -29.71 41.77 25.90
N GLY A 1184 -30.75 41.65 25.08
CA GLY A 1184 -31.08 42.61 24.01
C GLY A 1184 -30.09 42.72 22.83
N LYS A 1185 -29.27 41.69 22.57
CA LYS A 1185 -28.15 41.75 21.60
C LYS A 1185 -28.35 41.03 20.26
N LEU A 1186 -29.54 40.48 19.97
CA LEU A 1186 -29.83 39.85 18.68
C LEU A 1186 -30.63 40.78 17.74
N LYS A 1187 -29.94 41.38 16.77
CA LYS A 1187 -30.57 41.98 15.58
C LYS A 1187 -30.75 40.90 14.52
N LYS A 1188 -31.99 40.70 14.07
CA LYS A 1188 -32.30 39.83 12.91
C LYS A 1188 -31.60 40.32 11.63
N ARG A 1189 -31.02 39.38 10.90
CA ARG A 1189 -31.19 39.28 9.45
C ARG A 1189 -30.96 37.85 8.98
N ASP A 1190 -31.91 37.42 8.15
CA ASP A 1190 -32.01 36.29 7.23
C ASP A 1190 -30.84 35.29 7.21
#